data_AF-A0A2V2GLU7-F1
#
_entry.id   AF-A0A2V2GLU7-F1
#
_cell.length_a   1.000
_cell.length_b   1.000
_cell.length_c   1.000
_cell.angle_alpha   90.00
_cell.angle_beta   90.00
_cell.angle_gamma   90.00
#
_symmetry.space_group_name_H-M   'P 1'
#
loop_
_entity.id
_entity.type
_entity.pdbx_description
1 polymer ?
#
loop_
_entity_poly.entity_id
_entity_poly.type
_entity_poly.pdbx_seq_one_letter_code
_entity_poly.pdbx_strand_id
1 'polypeptide(L)'
;MHYQERLVKYISLLREHTVKQAIPVSGVKYLPCDYKKTGEKLPDTKDFVPFSKEDFWGGKWDSHAWFSFSVTLPKKAGVYRLKINTNLGGWDAVNPQLMAYVNGKLKQGLDTNHTHLYVTEDCDVMLYAYSGQKIDARLSLFVVLEEVCEKTEKLAFDIEVPFISLSYTDKESKEYADATRLLNKAIDMVDFREPHSAAYEKSVEAASEFLKTEYYEKLGGHSPVTVRMLGHTHIDIAWQWTLLQTREKVQRSFATVLMLMDRYPEFKFFSSQPVLYQMFKEECPELYEVLKRRVKEGRWEVDGAMWTEADCNLSSGESLVRQIVVGKKFFKEEFGAENRILWLPDVFGYSAALPQILKKSGVDYFVTTKITWNDTNRMPYDAFRWEGLDGTDILTYFITTQEKTEDPTVNYCTYVGFAEPKMVAGTLARFTQKGMTDEVLMPYGWGDGGGGPSREFIENIRRMNYGIPTCPKTEVGEALEFLQRFEEKANADEHFPRWSGELYLEYHRGTYTSAANNKKNNRRSEYMLANAEWLSVLGGVLKNADYPKAELDKNWEIVLHNQFHDILPGSSIKEVYEQCDIEYAEVKTAVGAIVENALKNIASDVKTEGGYVVFNPHSFENSGYVQTKDCVFYAENVPAKGYKVVVPAAAGNAPSYRGKTLSNDYYDITFDDTYHIVSLFDKKAAREALKSPAGLVAYEDYPYDYDAWELSDYYRNKPWKVDDVQSAETISEAERCGVKVTYKFGKSTIRQTTWVYARSPRIDMDFDVDWQEEHIMLKTEFPVDVRSDYATYDVQFGAARRTAHNNTSWDTAMFEVCAHKFADFSEYGYGVSLMSDCKYGYSVKEGVMTLSLLKCATFPNPDSDKGRHTFRCSLMPHAGDYRAAGVVQQAYDLNAPMFAVKAEKQNGALPQSYSLVNVAGDGVIMETVKRAEESGDIVCRAYESYGRRTGAKISLGFAAKRVTLCNLLEKEEREIELSGNAFTADFKPFEILTFKIER
;
A
#
# COMPACT_ATOMS: atom_id res chain seq x y z
N MET A 1 4.16 41.64 24.74
CA MET A 1 4.81 41.72 23.41
C MET A 1 6.33 41.86 23.55
N HIS A 2 6.86 42.91 24.18
CA HIS A 2 8.33 43.15 24.31
C HIS A 2 9.16 42.01 24.93
N TYR A 3 8.64 41.25 25.90
CA TYR A 3 9.36 40.12 26.49
C TYR A 3 9.53 38.91 25.56
N GLN A 4 8.63 38.71 24.59
CA GLN A 4 8.72 37.61 23.62
C GLN A 4 9.72 37.92 22.52
N GLU A 5 9.69 39.15 21.98
CA GLU A 5 10.68 39.62 21.01
C GLU A 5 12.10 39.54 21.59
N ARG A 6 12.24 39.85 22.88
CA ARG A 6 13.48 39.65 23.62
C ARG A 6 13.91 38.18 23.64
N LEU A 7 13.03 37.25 24.00
CA LEU A 7 13.32 35.81 24.00
C LEU A 7 13.80 35.33 22.62
N VAL A 8 13.10 35.70 21.55
CA VAL A 8 13.49 35.37 20.17
C VAL A 8 14.91 35.86 19.86
N LYS A 9 15.23 37.12 20.19
CA LYS A 9 16.56 37.68 19.93
C LYS A 9 17.66 36.93 20.70
N TYR A 10 17.43 36.61 21.96
CA TYR A 10 18.43 35.94 22.79
C TYR A 10 18.60 34.46 22.47
N ILE A 11 17.53 33.75 22.09
CA ILE A 11 17.63 32.39 21.52
C ILE A 11 18.49 32.44 20.26
N SER A 12 18.24 33.39 19.36
CA SER A 12 19.07 33.58 18.16
C SER A 12 20.54 33.86 18.49
N LEU A 13 20.83 34.70 19.49
CA LEU A 13 22.21 34.96 19.95
C LEU A 13 22.87 33.71 20.54
N LEU A 14 22.16 32.90 21.32
CA LEU A 14 22.67 31.63 21.84
C LEU A 14 22.95 30.63 20.71
N ARG A 15 22.08 30.56 19.70
CA ARG A 15 22.28 29.72 18.50
C ARG A 15 23.49 30.20 17.70
N GLU A 16 23.68 31.50 17.54
CA GLU A 16 24.87 32.09 16.90
C GLU A 16 26.16 31.71 17.67
N HIS A 17 26.16 31.89 18.99
CA HIS A 17 27.27 31.54 19.88
C HIS A 17 27.34 30.04 20.23
N THR A 18 26.59 29.18 19.54
CA THR A 18 26.84 27.74 19.59
C THR A 18 28.12 27.40 18.85
N VAL A 19 28.48 28.17 17.82
CA VAL A 19 29.71 27.99 17.05
C VAL A 19 30.79 28.92 17.60
N LYS A 20 31.84 28.36 18.20
CA LYS A 20 33.00 29.13 18.72
C LYS A 20 33.82 29.72 17.58
N GLN A 21 34.02 28.93 16.54
CA GLN A 21 34.70 29.32 15.31
C GLN A 21 34.23 28.43 14.15
N ALA A 22 34.21 29.01 12.97
CA ALA A 22 33.85 28.36 11.72
C ALA A 22 35.05 28.45 10.76
N ILE A 23 35.57 27.30 10.34
CA ILE A 23 36.78 27.18 9.53
C ILE A 23 36.37 26.59 8.18
N PRO A 24 36.45 27.35 7.06
CA PRO A 24 36.19 26.81 5.74
C PRO A 24 37.12 25.64 5.43
N VAL A 25 36.56 24.54 4.94
CA VAL A 25 37.37 23.39 4.51
C VAL A 25 37.95 23.70 3.13
N SER A 26 39.26 23.59 3.00
CA SER A 26 39.97 23.80 1.73
C SER A 26 40.33 22.47 1.06
N GLY A 27 40.68 22.51 -0.22
CA GLY A 27 41.09 21.32 -0.97
C GLY A 27 39.96 20.35 -1.29
N VAL A 28 38.71 20.83 -1.32
CA VAL A 28 37.58 20.04 -1.83
C VAL A 28 37.84 19.69 -3.28
N LYS A 29 37.69 18.40 -3.58
CA LYS A 29 37.79 17.86 -4.94
C LYS A 29 36.47 17.24 -5.34
N TYR A 30 36.24 17.14 -6.65
CA TYR A 30 35.00 16.73 -7.28
C TYR A 30 35.25 15.73 -8.40
N LEU A 31 34.35 14.75 -8.54
CA LEU A 31 34.32 13.78 -9.61
C LEU A 31 32.86 13.52 -10.01
N PRO A 32 32.40 13.92 -11.20
CA PRO A 32 31.07 13.54 -11.68
C PRO A 32 31.01 12.01 -11.89
N CYS A 33 29.87 11.40 -11.60
CA CYS A 33 29.65 9.98 -11.83
C CYS A 33 28.22 9.68 -12.28
N ASP A 34 28.03 8.47 -12.79
CA ASP A 34 26.69 7.89 -12.91
C ASP A 34 26.24 7.36 -11.53
N TYR A 35 25.03 6.80 -11.48
CA TYR A 35 24.52 6.11 -10.29
C TYR A 35 25.51 5.03 -9.81
N LYS A 36 25.84 5.03 -8.51
CA LYS A 36 26.78 4.06 -7.92
C LYS A 36 26.24 2.64 -7.99
N LYS A 37 27.10 1.66 -8.27
CA LYS A 37 26.68 0.25 -8.25
C LYS A 37 26.74 -0.33 -6.83
N THR A 38 25.85 -1.26 -6.52
CA THR A 38 25.90 -2.03 -5.28
C THR A 38 27.28 -2.70 -5.14
N GLY A 39 27.93 -2.51 -3.98
CA GLY A 39 29.27 -3.06 -3.72
C GLY A 39 30.42 -2.38 -4.47
N GLU A 40 30.18 -1.26 -5.17
CA GLU A 40 31.23 -0.47 -5.80
C GLU A 40 32.21 0.08 -4.76
N LYS A 41 33.51 0.00 -5.08
CA LYS A 41 34.57 0.56 -4.23
C LYS A 41 34.55 2.08 -4.34
N LEU A 42 34.94 2.74 -3.26
CA LEU A 42 35.16 4.18 -3.28
C LEU A 42 36.18 4.54 -4.39
N PRO A 43 35.91 5.60 -5.18
CA PRO A 43 36.77 5.98 -6.30
C PRO A 43 38.16 6.45 -5.85
N ASP A 44 39.16 6.28 -6.71
CA ASP A 44 40.52 6.77 -6.45
C ASP A 44 40.54 8.30 -6.57
N THR A 45 41.10 8.97 -5.55
CA THR A 45 41.16 10.45 -5.48
C THR A 45 42.03 11.10 -6.56
N LYS A 46 42.77 10.32 -7.35
CA LYS A 46 43.60 10.81 -8.47
C LYS A 46 42.78 11.39 -9.63
N ASP A 47 41.56 10.90 -9.83
CA ASP A 47 40.70 11.32 -10.94
C ASP A 47 39.85 12.55 -10.58
N PHE A 48 39.92 13.00 -9.32
CA PHE A 48 39.16 14.14 -8.85
C PHE A 48 39.83 15.45 -9.25
N VAL A 49 39.01 16.42 -9.68
CA VAL A 49 39.45 17.78 -9.99
C VAL A 49 39.16 18.73 -8.82
N PRO A 50 39.91 19.83 -8.64
CA PRO A 50 39.60 20.83 -7.62
C PRO A 50 38.18 21.40 -7.76
N PHE A 51 37.48 21.62 -6.64
CA PHE A 51 36.15 22.23 -6.58
C PHE A 51 36.14 23.36 -5.55
N SER A 52 35.87 24.58 -6.02
CA SER A 52 35.79 25.79 -5.22
C SER A 52 34.35 26.15 -4.86
N LYS A 53 34.17 27.17 -4.00
CA LYS A 53 32.82 27.65 -3.61
C LYS A 53 32.10 28.39 -4.75
N GLU A 54 32.84 28.79 -5.78
CA GLU A 54 32.35 29.42 -7.00
C GLU A 54 31.92 28.40 -8.07
N ASP A 55 32.29 27.12 -7.88
CA ASP A 55 31.94 26.05 -8.81
C ASP A 55 30.55 25.49 -8.53
N PHE A 56 29.98 24.86 -9.56
CA PHE A 56 28.68 24.23 -9.51
C PHE A 56 28.73 22.80 -10.06
N TRP A 57 27.91 21.93 -9.50
CA TRP A 57 27.66 20.58 -9.99
C TRP A 57 26.16 20.38 -10.28
N GLY A 58 25.79 19.22 -10.82
CA GLY A 58 24.41 18.97 -11.25
C GLY A 58 24.04 19.75 -12.51
N GLY A 59 22.85 20.36 -12.53
CA GLY A 59 22.27 21.01 -13.71
C GLY A 59 21.59 20.04 -14.68
N LYS A 60 21.28 18.82 -14.21
CA LYS A 60 20.34 17.87 -14.82
C LYS A 60 19.65 17.10 -13.69
N TRP A 61 18.43 16.64 -13.95
CA TRP A 61 17.77 15.66 -13.08
C TRP A 61 18.65 14.41 -12.93
N ASP A 62 18.65 13.84 -11.72
CA ASP A 62 19.33 12.57 -11.40
C ASP A 62 20.84 12.60 -11.66
N SER A 63 21.49 13.72 -11.33
CA SER A 63 22.93 13.84 -11.41
C SER A 63 23.59 13.31 -10.13
N HIS A 64 24.69 12.58 -10.31
CA HIS A 64 25.47 12.03 -9.21
C HIS A 64 26.91 12.54 -9.25
N ALA A 65 27.52 12.71 -8.08
CA ALA A 65 28.91 13.11 -7.97
C ALA A 65 29.56 12.66 -6.67
N TRP A 66 30.89 12.50 -6.73
CA TRP A 66 31.72 12.34 -5.55
C TRP A 66 32.45 13.64 -5.21
N PHE A 67 32.52 13.93 -3.92
CA PHE A 67 33.40 14.96 -3.34
C PHE A 67 34.39 14.33 -2.38
N SER A 68 35.59 14.89 -2.29
CA SER A 68 36.63 14.42 -1.36
C SER A 68 37.40 15.58 -0.76
N PHE A 69 37.67 15.52 0.54
CA PHE A 69 38.49 16.49 1.27
C PHE A 69 39.02 15.87 2.56
N SER A 70 40.11 16.42 3.09
CA SER A 70 40.68 16.04 4.39
C SER A 70 40.37 17.10 5.43
N VAL A 71 40.15 16.67 6.67
CA VAL A 71 39.84 17.55 7.81
C VAL A 71 40.91 17.38 8.86
N THR A 72 41.51 18.50 9.27
CA THR A 72 42.49 18.56 10.36
C THR A 72 41.91 19.38 11.51
N LEU A 73 41.86 18.79 12.70
CA LEU A 73 41.26 19.43 13.87
C LEU A 73 42.24 20.44 14.50
N PRO A 74 41.81 21.69 14.77
CA PRO A 74 42.67 22.71 15.39
C PRO A 74 43.19 22.32 16.78
N LYS A 75 42.38 21.59 17.56
CA LYS A 75 42.71 21.10 18.91
C LYS A 75 42.08 19.73 19.13
N LYS A 76 42.76 18.83 19.85
CA LYS A 76 42.24 17.47 20.12
C LYS A 76 41.10 17.42 21.15
N ALA A 77 40.96 18.44 22.01
CA ALA A 77 39.99 18.44 23.11
C ALA A 77 38.68 19.20 22.80
N GLY A 78 38.51 19.71 21.58
CA GLY A 78 37.29 20.39 21.15
C GLY A 78 36.23 19.44 20.61
N VAL A 79 34.99 19.90 20.51
CA VAL A 79 33.89 19.20 19.84
C VAL A 79 33.71 19.82 18.46
N TYR A 80 33.85 19.01 17.40
CA TYR A 80 33.82 19.48 16.03
C TYR A 80 32.74 18.79 15.20
N ARG A 81 32.14 19.56 14.29
CA ARG A 81 31.23 19.04 13.27
C ARG A 81 31.44 19.76 11.96
N LEU A 82 31.24 19.06 10.85
CA LEU A 82 31.18 19.64 9.52
C LEU A 82 29.74 20.03 9.23
N LYS A 83 29.50 21.29 8.90
CA LYS A 83 28.26 21.76 8.30
C LYS A 83 28.37 21.63 6.78
N ILE A 84 27.52 20.80 6.19
CA ILE A 84 27.54 20.44 4.78
C ILE A 84 26.17 20.71 4.17
N ASN A 85 26.09 21.69 3.27
CA ASN A 85 24.85 22.12 2.63
C ASN A 85 25.05 22.38 1.13
N THR A 86 23.94 22.39 0.39
CA THR A 86 23.89 22.97 -0.95
C THR A 86 23.22 24.35 -0.92
N ASN A 87 23.11 25.01 -2.07
CA ASN A 87 22.37 26.27 -2.23
C ASN A 87 20.84 26.08 -2.33
N LEU A 88 20.34 24.86 -2.21
CA LEU A 88 18.91 24.55 -2.23
C LEU A 88 18.41 24.05 -0.87
N GLY A 89 17.16 24.39 -0.57
CA GLY A 89 16.41 23.91 0.59
C GLY A 89 15.01 23.46 0.19
N GLY A 90 14.15 23.22 1.18
CA GLY A 90 12.79 22.70 0.97
C GLY A 90 12.68 21.23 1.37
N TRP A 91 11.66 20.54 0.84
CA TRP A 91 11.35 19.15 1.19
C TRP A 91 12.48 18.20 0.78
N ASP A 92 13.00 17.44 1.74
CA ASP A 92 14.20 16.64 1.60
C ASP A 92 14.05 15.51 0.59
N ALA A 93 12.85 14.94 0.43
CA ALA A 93 12.61 13.77 -0.42
C ALA A 93 12.98 13.96 -1.90
N VAL A 94 12.93 15.20 -2.42
CA VAL A 94 13.22 15.55 -3.81
C VAL A 94 14.44 16.48 -3.97
N ASN A 95 15.00 16.95 -2.86
CA ASN A 95 16.15 17.85 -2.83
C ASN A 95 17.50 17.12 -2.93
N PRO A 96 18.63 17.83 -3.02
CA PRO A 96 19.95 17.20 -2.99
C PRO A 96 20.16 16.41 -1.70
N GLN A 97 20.63 15.17 -1.83
CA GLN A 97 20.91 14.25 -0.72
C GLN A 97 22.33 13.71 -0.85
N LEU A 98 23.01 13.48 0.27
CA LEU A 98 24.40 13.02 0.29
C LEU A 98 24.60 11.84 1.23
N MET A 99 25.62 11.02 0.96
CA MET A 99 26.13 9.99 1.86
C MET A 99 27.56 10.33 2.24
N ALA A 100 27.82 10.44 3.54
CA ALA A 100 29.13 10.78 4.06
C ALA A 100 29.91 9.52 4.48
N TYR A 101 31.07 9.33 3.85
CA TYR A 101 32.05 8.31 4.21
C TYR A 101 33.21 8.98 4.94
N VAL A 102 33.53 8.50 6.14
CA VAL A 102 34.66 8.99 6.94
C VAL A 102 35.67 7.87 7.07
N ASN A 103 36.92 8.13 6.65
CA ASN A 103 37.99 7.14 6.59
C ASN A 103 37.57 5.85 5.86
N GLY A 104 36.85 6.03 4.75
CA GLY A 104 36.37 4.95 3.88
C GLY A 104 35.12 4.21 4.35
N LYS A 105 34.51 4.59 5.48
CA LYS A 105 33.31 3.92 6.02
C LYS A 105 32.10 4.85 5.97
N LEU A 106 30.97 4.36 5.48
CA LEU A 106 29.70 5.09 5.53
C LEU A 106 29.35 5.41 6.99
N LYS A 107 29.13 6.69 7.29
CA LYS A 107 28.80 7.16 8.63
C LYS A 107 27.38 7.66 8.77
N GLN A 108 26.88 8.42 7.80
CA GLN A 108 25.61 9.10 7.92
C GLN A 108 25.12 9.58 6.54
N GLY A 109 23.80 9.67 6.36
CA GLY A 109 23.18 10.42 5.27
C GLY A 109 23.00 11.89 5.62
N LEU A 110 23.17 12.77 4.64
CA LEU A 110 22.97 14.20 4.77
C LEU A 110 21.90 14.67 3.79
N ASP A 111 21.10 15.64 4.20
CA ASP A 111 20.01 16.23 3.43
C ASP A 111 19.70 17.63 3.99
N THR A 112 18.59 18.25 3.58
CA THR A 112 18.19 19.59 4.04
C THR A 112 17.88 19.66 5.54
N ASN A 113 17.57 18.52 6.17
CA ASN A 113 17.28 18.38 7.59
C ASN A 113 18.49 17.84 8.38
N HIS A 114 19.37 17.07 7.75
CA HIS A 114 20.56 16.44 8.32
C HIS A 114 21.83 17.07 7.73
N THR A 115 22.22 18.23 8.26
CA THR A 115 23.27 19.07 7.66
C THR A 115 24.62 19.01 8.36
N HIS A 116 24.74 18.20 9.43
CA HIS A 116 25.92 18.15 10.28
C HIS A 116 26.50 16.74 10.41
N LEU A 117 27.82 16.62 10.21
CA LEU A 117 28.60 15.40 10.43
C LEU A 117 29.64 15.62 11.54
N TYR A 118 29.52 14.89 12.64
CA TYR A 118 30.46 15.01 13.77
C TYR A 118 31.78 14.31 13.50
N VAL A 119 32.89 14.96 13.86
CA VAL A 119 34.26 14.45 13.68
C VAL A 119 35.05 14.59 14.98
N THR A 120 35.80 13.56 15.34
CA THR A 120 36.51 13.46 16.64
C THR A 120 38.03 13.39 16.48
N GLU A 121 38.51 13.13 15.27
CA GLU A 121 39.92 13.07 14.90
C GLU A 121 40.14 13.57 13.48
N ASP A 122 41.41 13.75 13.10
CA ASP A 122 41.78 14.05 11.71
C ASP A 122 41.28 12.91 10.82
N CYS A 123 40.63 13.26 9.71
CA CYS A 123 39.99 12.27 8.86
C CYS A 123 39.90 12.70 7.41
N ASP A 124 39.78 11.71 6.54
CA ASP A 124 39.40 11.90 5.15
C ASP A 124 37.90 11.69 5.00
N VAL A 125 37.25 12.62 4.30
CA VAL A 125 35.81 12.58 4.04
C VAL A 125 35.59 12.44 2.54
N MET A 126 34.71 11.50 2.17
CA MET A 126 34.13 11.42 0.84
C MET A 126 32.63 11.57 0.92
N LEU A 127 32.05 12.38 0.05
CA LEU A 127 30.60 12.54 -0.08
C LEU A 127 30.17 11.98 -1.42
N TYR A 128 29.22 11.06 -1.43
CA TYR A 128 28.46 10.74 -2.62
C TYR A 128 27.20 11.60 -2.62
N ALA A 129 27.00 12.40 -3.65
CA ALA A 129 25.95 13.40 -3.74
C ALA A 129 25.00 13.07 -4.89
N TYR A 130 23.71 13.11 -4.60
CA TYR A 130 22.59 12.99 -5.52
C TYR A 130 21.91 14.36 -5.63
N SER A 131 21.67 14.86 -6.84
CA SER A 131 21.17 16.22 -7.06
C SER A 131 19.70 16.45 -6.74
N GLY A 132 18.91 15.38 -6.55
CA GLY A 132 17.47 15.46 -6.33
C GLY A 132 16.62 15.18 -7.58
N GLN A 133 15.35 14.89 -7.36
CA GLN A 133 14.37 14.62 -8.41
C GLN A 133 13.73 15.94 -8.85
N LYS A 134 13.67 16.21 -10.16
CA LYS A 134 13.08 17.42 -10.76
C LYS A 134 13.81 18.75 -10.48
N ILE A 135 15.08 18.69 -10.08
CA ILE A 135 15.91 19.88 -9.90
C ILE A 135 16.85 20.05 -11.11
N ASP A 136 16.44 20.90 -12.05
CA ASP A 136 17.34 21.44 -13.09
C ASP A 136 18.06 22.68 -12.55
N ALA A 137 18.85 22.47 -11.50
CA ALA A 137 19.58 23.55 -10.84
C ALA A 137 21.06 23.25 -10.77
N ARG A 138 21.85 24.32 -10.87
CA ARG A 138 23.28 24.31 -10.57
C ARG A 138 23.47 24.36 -9.06
N LEU A 139 24.07 23.30 -8.52
CA LEU A 139 24.24 23.10 -7.10
C LEU A 139 25.63 23.54 -6.65
N SER A 140 25.71 24.31 -5.57
CA SER A 140 26.94 24.55 -4.84
C SER A 140 27.11 23.50 -3.75
N LEU A 141 28.35 23.30 -3.28
CA LEU A 141 28.64 22.53 -2.06
C LEU A 141 29.37 23.41 -1.07
N PHE A 142 28.78 23.61 0.11
CA PHE A 142 29.38 24.38 1.19
C PHE A 142 29.80 23.43 2.31
N VAL A 143 31.09 23.44 2.65
CA VAL A 143 31.66 22.63 3.74
C VAL A 143 32.42 23.52 4.72
N VAL A 144 31.98 23.52 5.97
CA VAL A 144 32.59 24.34 7.04
C VAL A 144 32.78 23.48 8.28
N LEU A 145 33.99 23.51 8.84
CA LEU A 145 34.28 22.89 10.14
C LEU A 145 33.90 23.87 11.26
N GLU A 146 32.94 23.47 12.09
CA GLU A 146 32.48 24.24 13.25
C GLU A 146 33.07 23.65 14.54
N GLU A 147 33.68 24.49 15.38
CA GLU A 147 33.94 24.15 16.79
C GLU A 147 32.70 24.51 17.62
N VAL A 148 32.12 23.53 18.31
CA VAL A 148 30.82 23.67 18.98
C VAL A 148 30.99 23.90 20.47
N CYS A 149 30.22 24.84 21.01
CA CYS A 149 30.03 25.05 22.45
C CYS A 149 28.78 24.30 22.92
N GLU A 150 28.92 23.03 23.31
CA GLU A 150 27.78 22.18 23.71
C GLU A 150 26.99 22.77 24.89
N LYS A 151 27.66 23.49 25.81
CA LYS A 151 27.00 24.17 26.94
C LYS A 151 26.05 25.27 26.48
N THR A 152 26.48 26.09 25.52
CA THR A 152 25.65 27.15 24.94
C THR A 152 24.49 26.55 24.17
N GLU A 153 24.75 25.51 23.37
CA GLU A 153 23.72 24.81 22.61
C GLU A 153 22.66 24.19 23.52
N LYS A 154 23.11 23.56 24.62
CA LYS A 154 22.21 23.02 25.65
C LYS A 154 21.30 24.11 26.20
N LEU A 155 21.85 25.27 26.58
CA LEU A 155 21.05 26.38 27.09
C LEU A 155 20.08 26.93 26.03
N ALA A 156 20.47 26.98 24.76
CA ALA A 156 19.59 27.39 23.67
C ALA A 156 18.33 26.50 23.62
N PHE A 157 18.50 25.16 23.63
CA PHE A 157 17.37 24.23 23.71
C PHE A 157 16.58 24.36 25.03
N ASP A 158 17.28 24.55 26.16
CA ASP A 158 16.64 24.70 27.47
C ASP A 158 15.70 25.93 27.54
N ILE A 159 15.91 26.95 26.70
CA ILE A 159 15.05 28.13 26.58
C ILE A 159 14.03 27.99 25.45
N GLU A 160 14.47 27.50 24.29
CA GLU A 160 13.67 27.46 23.06
C GLU A 160 12.47 26.51 23.17
N VAL A 161 12.64 25.32 23.76
CA VAL A 161 11.55 24.36 23.91
C VAL A 161 10.41 24.94 24.78
N PRO A 162 10.68 25.46 25.99
CA PRO A 162 9.68 26.25 26.74
C PRO A 162 9.07 27.41 25.95
N PHE A 163 9.88 28.15 25.20
CA PHE A 163 9.41 29.28 24.42
C PHE A 163 8.40 28.86 23.34
N ILE A 164 8.61 27.73 22.66
CA ILE A 164 7.66 27.20 21.68
C ILE A 164 6.32 26.87 22.33
N SER A 165 6.32 26.33 23.57
CA SER A 165 5.06 26.03 24.28
C SER A 165 4.19 27.28 24.49
N LEU A 166 4.80 28.46 24.71
CA LEU A 166 4.09 29.72 24.89
C LEU A 166 3.27 30.17 23.68
N SER A 167 3.50 29.59 22.49
CA SER A 167 2.73 29.92 21.28
C SER A 167 1.26 29.50 21.37
N TYR A 168 0.94 28.50 22.21
CA TYR A 168 -0.42 27.96 22.38
C TYR A 168 -0.88 27.92 23.84
N THR A 169 -0.04 28.39 24.77
CA THR A 169 -0.42 28.60 26.16
C THR A 169 -1.31 29.85 26.26
N ASP A 170 -2.37 29.78 27.06
CA ASP A 170 -3.21 30.94 27.35
C ASP A 170 -2.37 32.07 27.98
N LYS A 171 -2.36 33.24 27.34
CA LYS A 171 -1.54 34.40 27.74
C LYS A 171 -1.95 34.98 29.10
N GLU A 172 -3.18 34.73 29.54
CA GLU A 172 -3.70 35.18 30.82
C GLU A 172 -3.46 34.17 31.95
N SER A 173 -2.91 33.00 31.62
CA SER A 173 -2.64 31.93 32.59
C SER A 173 -1.41 32.20 33.48
N LYS A 174 -1.42 31.60 34.68
CA LYS A 174 -0.27 31.66 35.60
C LYS A 174 0.95 30.96 35.00
N GLU A 175 0.72 29.86 34.29
CA GLU A 175 1.71 29.05 33.61
C GLU A 175 2.49 29.91 32.59
N TYR A 176 1.77 30.68 31.77
CA TYR A 176 2.39 31.60 30.81
C TYR A 176 3.24 32.68 31.50
N ALA A 177 2.70 33.30 32.56
CA ALA A 177 3.39 34.35 33.29
C ALA A 177 4.67 33.83 33.98
N ASP A 178 4.60 32.68 34.64
CA ASP A 178 5.76 32.08 35.31
C ASP A 178 6.82 31.60 34.32
N ALA A 179 6.41 30.92 33.24
CA ALA A 179 7.33 30.51 32.19
C ALA A 179 8.05 31.71 31.57
N THR A 180 7.31 32.74 31.15
CA THR A 180 7.90 33.96 30.58
C THR A 180 8.89 34.62 31.53
N ARG A 181 8.55 34.72 32.82
CA ARG A 181 9.42 35.31 33.85
C ARG A 181 10.70 34.52 34.06
N LEU A 182 10.62 33.19 34.18
CA LEU A 182 11.78 32.33 34.41
C LEU A 182 12.72 32.31 33.20
N LEU A 183 12.18 32.24 31.98
CA LEU A 183 13.00 32.28 30.76
C LEU A 183 13.74 33.62 30.61
N ASN A 184 13.07 34.74 30.91
CA ASN A 184 13.73 36.05 30.91
C ASN A 184 14.80 36.16 32.01
N LYS A 185 14.55 35.61 33.20
CA LYS A 185 15.55 35.58 34.27
C LYS A 185 16.78 34.74 33.90
N ALA A 186 16.59 33.62 33.22
CA ALA A 186 17.71 32.82 32.72
C ALA A 186 18.55 33.62 31.70
N ILE A 187 17.91 34.37 30.81
CA ILE A 187 18.59 35.29 29.90
C ILE A 187 19.37 36.37 30.65
N ASP A 188 18.79 36.98 31.69
CA ASP A 188 19.45 38.01 32.50
C ASP A 188 20.74 37.51 33.17
N MET A 189 20.87 36.19 33.36
CA MET A 189 22.05 35.57 33.96
C MET A 189 23.21 35.40 32.97
N VAL A 190 22.98 35.42 31.65
CA VAL A 190 24.01 35.13 30.66
C VAL A 190 24.86 36.38 30.35
N ASP A 191 26.18 36.24 30.50
CA ASP A 191 27.14 37.32 30.31
C ASP A 191 27.66 37.41 28.86
N PHE A 192 26.91 38.10 27.99
CA PHE A 192 27.28 38.30 26.59
C PHE A 192 28.40 39.33 26.34
N ARG A 193 29.07 39.88 27.37
CA ARG A 193 30.13 40.89 27.17
C ARG A 193 31.33 40.36 26.40
N GLU A 194 31.69 39.11 26.65
CA GLU A 194 32.76 38.39 25.95
C GLU A 194 32.34 36.92 25.75
N PRO A 195 31.60 36.62 24.66
CA PRO A 195 31.17 35.26 24.36
C PRO A 195 32.34 34.27 24.31
N HIS A 196 32.12 33.05 24.80
CA HIS A 196 33.12 31.98 24.92
C HIS A 196 34.26 32.23 25.92
N SER A 197 34.24 33.33 26.67
CA SER A 197 35.13 33.51 27.84
C SER A 197 34.76 32.57 28.99
N ALA A 198 35.66 32.39 29.96
CA ALA A 198 35.37 31.61 31.17
C ALA A 198 34.20 32.19 31.98
N ALA A 199 34.02 33.53 31.97
CA ALA A 199 32.89 34.18 32.61
C ALA A 199 31.57 33.88 31.89
N TYR A 200 31.57 33.93 30.56
CA TYR A 200 30.43 33.54 29.73
C TYR A 200 30.05 32.07 29.95
N GLU A 201 30.99 31.14 29.86
CA GLU A 201 30.70 29.71 30.04
C GLU A 201 30.10 29.42 31.43
N LYS A 202 30.67 30.02 32.49
CA LYS A 202 30.12 29.90 33.85
C LYS A 202 28.71 30.48 33.97
N SER A 203 28.43 31.59 33.27
CA SER A 203 27.10 32.21 33.26
C SER A 203 26.06 31.36 32.53
N VAL A 204 26.46 30.71 31.43
CA VAL A 204 25.62 29.77 30.66
C VAL A 204 25.28 28.54 31.49
N GLU A 205 26.27 27.95 32.18
CA GLU A 205 26.04 26.83 33.10
C GLU A 205 25.08 27.22 34.24
N ALA A 206 25.29 28.39 34.85
CA ALA A 206 24.43 28.88 35.91
C ALA A 206 22.98 29.11 35.43
N ALA A 207 22.78 29.66 34.23
CA ALA A 207 21.47 29.86 33.64
C ALA A 207 20.78 28.52 33.31
N SER A 208 21.54 27.55 32.81
CA SER A 208 21.03 26.21 32.49
C SER A 208 20.62 25.45 33.76
N GLU A 209 21.44 25.48 34.82
CA GLU A 209 21.10 24.86 36.11
C GLU A 209 19.90 25.57 36.79
N PHE A 210 19.82 26.89 36.65
CA PHE A 210 18.66 27.67 37.10
C PHE A 210 17.37 27.21 36.41
N LEU A 211 17.37 27.06 35.08
CA LEU A 211 16.19 26.57 34.35
C LEU A 211 15.85 25.13 34.72
N LYS A 212 16.85 24.26 34.84
CA LYS A 212 16.65 22.88 35.28
C LYS A 212 15.90 22.83 36.60
N THR A 213 16.37 23.56 37.60
CA THR A 213 15.76 23.57 38.94
C THR A 213 14.42 24.30 38.97
N GLU A 214 14.37 25.54 38.48
CA GLU A 214 13.20 26.42 38.68
C GLU A 214 12.09 26.22 37.66
N TYR A 215 12.41 25.79 36.44
CA TYR A 215 11.42 25.57 35.38
C TYR A 215 11.12 24.08 35.25
N TYR A 216 12.12 23.26 34.93
CA TYR A 216 11.89 21.85 34.57
C TYR A 216 11.52 20.97 35.76
N GLU A 217 12.18 21.11 36.91
CA GLU A 217 11.92 20.28 38.09
C GLU A 217 10.78 20.82 38.97
N LYS A 218 10.67 22.14 39.15
CA LYS A 218 9.65 22.76 40.02
C LYS A 218 8.31 23.04 39.34
N LEU A 219 8.30 23.47 38.08
CA LEU A 219 7.06 23.73 37.32
C LEU A 219 6.66 22.56 36.41
N GLY A 220 7.62 21.71 36.04
CA GLY A 220 7.35 20.49 35.30
C GLY A 220 6.75 19.37 36.16
N GLY A 221 6.48 18.23 35.54
CA GLY A 221 6.02 17.00 36.18
C GLY A 221 4.50 16.91 36.35
N HIS A 222 3.78 18.00 36.07
CA HIS A 222 2.33 18.09 36.21
C HIS A 222 1.62 17.75 34.89
N SER A 223 1.65 16.47 34.49
CA SER A 223 0.82 15.97 33.38
C SER A 223 0.16 14.65 33.76
N PRO A 224 -1.19 14.54 33.67
CA PRO A 224 -1.88 13.26 33.89
C PRO A 224 -1.70 12.28 32.72
N VAL A 225 -1.16 12.74 31.59
CA VAL A 225 -0.98 11.94 30.37
C VAL A 225 0.45 11.99 29.86
N THR A 226 0.96 10.85 29.38
CA THR A 226 2.28 10.71 28.76
C THR A 226 2.13 10.50 27.24
N VAL A 227 2.85 11.28 26.44
CA VAL A 227 2.98 11.05 25.00
C VAL A 227 4.17 10.14 24.74
N ARG A 228 3.91 8.94 24.24
CA ARG A 228 4.92 7.94 23.84
C ARG A 228 5.52 8.36 22.51
N MET A 229 6.80 8.72 22.52
CA MET A 229 7.53 9.18 21.35
C MET A 229 8.15 7.97 20.64
N LEU A 230 7.79 7.77 19.37
CA LEU A 230 8.30 6.67 18.53
C LEU A 230 9.11 7.26 17.37
N GLY A 231 10.43 7.07 17.35
CA GLY A 231 11.23 7.51 16.23
C GLY A 231 10.87 6.71 14.98
N HIS A 232 10.51 7.36 13.88
CA HIS A 232 10.04 6.71 12.67
C HIS A 232 10.57 7.40 11.41
N THR A 233 10.68 6.65 10.32
CA THR A 233 10.84 7.19 8.98
C THR A 233 9.99 6.35 8.05
N HIS A 234 9.07 7.01 7.35
CA HIS A 234 8.35 6.38 6.25
C HIS A 234 9.17 6.59 4.98
N ILE A 235 9.33 5.52 4.20
CA ILE A 235 10.05 5.56 2.93
C ILE A 235 9.17 4.86 1.91
N ASP A 236 8.68 5.63 0.94
CA ASP A 236 8.03 5.04 -0.21
C ASP A 236 9.04 4.28 -1.06
N ILE A 237 8.76 3.00 -1.31
CA ILE A 237 9.70 2.16 -2.07
C ILE A 237 9.79 2.59 -3.53
N ALA A 238 8.71 3.18 -4.05
CA ALA A 238 8.69 3.98 -5.26
C ALA A 238 7.47 4.92 -5.20
N TRP A 239 7.66 6.17 -5.60
CA TRP A 239 6.59 7.17 -5.68
C TRP A 239 6.97 8.27 -6.68
N GLN A 240 7.50 9.38 -6.16
CA GLN A 240 8.10 10.45 -6.96
C GLN A 240 9.55 10.17 -7.31
N TRP A 241 10.03 8.95 -7.05
CA TRP A 241 11.34 8.41 -7.42
C TRP A 241 11.23 6.92 -7.76
N THR A 242 12.26 6.41 -8.42
CA THR A 242 12.36 5.00 -8.80
C THR A 242 12.79 4.14 -7.62
N LEU A 243 12.56 2.83 -7.72
CA LEU A 243 13.05 1.84 -6.76
C LEU A 243 14.57 1.91 -6.56
N LEU A 244 15.30 2.19 -7.64
CA LEU A 244 16.75 2.34 -7.62
C LEU A 244 17.15 3.47 -6.66
N GLN A 245 16.41 4.59 -6.65
CA GLN A 245 16.70 5.69 -5.75
C GLN A 245 16.38 5.37 -4.28
N THR A 246 15.37 4.56 -4.02
CA THR A 246 15.04 4.07 -2.67
C THR A 246 16.20 3.34 -2.02
N ARG A 247 16.99 2.57 -2.79
CA ARG A 247 18.18 1.88 -2.27
C ARG A 247 19.19 2.83 -1.65
N GLU A 248 19.33 4.04 -2.18
CA GLU A 248 20.19 5.06 -1.56
C GLU A 248 19.49 5.76 -0.39
N LYS A 249 18.18 6.01 -0.48
CA LYS A 249 17.39 6.64 0.61
C LYS A 249 17.44 5.80 1.88
N VAL A 250 17.35 4.49 1.75
CA VAL A 250 17.49 3.54 2.87
C VAL A 250 18.88 3.63 3.48
N GLN A 251 19.94 3.64 2.67
CA GLN A 251 21.32 3.77 3.17
C GLN A 251 21.52 5.04 3.97
N ARG A 252 21.05 6.18 3.45
CA ARG A 252 21.12 7.48 4.12
C ARG A 252 20.37 7.46 5.44
N SER A 253 19.09 7.09 5.41
CA SER A 253 18.19 7.17 6.56
C SER A 253 18.65 6.23 7.68
N PHE A 254 18.96 4.97 7.36
CA PHE A 254 19.36 3.99 8.37
C PHE A 254 20.74 4.30 8.95
N ALA A 255 21.71 4.76 8.13
CA ALA A 255 23.00 5.20 8.64
C ALA A 255 22.86 6.40 9.60
N THR A 256 21.99 7.38 9.28
CA THR A 256 21.70 8.52 10.16
C THR A 256 21.10 8.08 11.49
N VAL A 257 20.13 7.17 11.47
CA VAL A 257 19.53 6.60 12.69
C VAL A 257 20.57 5.87 13.54
N LEU A 258 21.43 5.04 12.93
CA LEU A 258 22.50 4.34 13.65
C LEU A 258 23.51 5.31 14.27
N MET A 259 23.88 6.38 13.56
CA MET A 259 24.73 7.45 14.10
C MET A 259 24.07 8.14 15.30
N LEU A 260 22.78 8.46 15.20
CA LEU A 260 22.04 9.05 16.34
C LEU A 260 21.99 8.09 17.52
N MET A 261 21.85 6.78 17.29
CA MET A 261 21.89 5.78 18.35
C MET A 261 23.26 5.70 19.05
N ASP A 262 24.36 5.99 18.35
CA ASP A 262 25.69 6.07 18.96
C ASP A 262 25.80 7.28 19.92
N ARG A 263 25.11 8.39 19.61
CA ARG A 263 25.17 9.64 20.40
C ARG A 263 24.11 9.73 21.51
N TYR A 264 22.95 9.10 21.32
CA TYR A 264 21.79 9.19 22.21
C TYR A 264 21.38 7.80 22.69
N PRO A 265 21.92 7.30 23.82
CA PRO A 265 21.69 5.93 24.29
C PRO A 265 20.21 5.57 24.52
N GLU A 266 19.38 6.54 24.86
CA GLU A 266 17.94 6.36 25.10
C GLU A 266 17.09 6.38 23.82
N PHE A 267 17.65 6.76 22.68
CA PHE A 267 16.93 6.83 21.41
C PHE A 267 16.49 5.43 20.96
N LYS A 268 15.20 5.32 20.63
CA LYS A 268 14.57 4.16 19.99
C LYS A 268 13.98 4.54 18.64
N PHE A 269 13.98 3.58 17.72
CA PHE A 269 13.50 3.77 16.35
C PHE A 269 12.68 2.57 15.88
N PHE A 270 11.72 2.82 14.98
CA PHE A 270 10.81 1.84 14.40
C PHE A 270 10.77 1.97 12.87
N SER A 271 10.86 0.83 12.16
CA SER A 271 10.66 0.77 10.71
C SER A 271 9.92 -0.50 10.28
N SER A 272 8.89 -0.29 9.46
CA SER A 272 7.79 -1.21 9.15
C SER A 272 8.07 -2.24 8.06
N GLN A 273 8.97 -1.93 7.12
CA GLN A 273 9.02 -2.59 5.81
C GLN A 273 10.25 -3.51 5.65
N PRO A 274 10.09 -4.85 5.66
CA PRO A 274 11.10 -5.85 5.35
C PRO A 274 11.95 -5.57 4.10
N VAL A 275 11.32 -5.12 3.01
CA VAL A 275 12.01 -4.84 1.74
C VAL A 275 13.11 -3.78 1.90
N LEU A 276 12.93 -2.80 2.79
CA LEU A 276 13.96 -1.78 3.08
C LEU A 276 15.17 -2.41 3.79
N TYR A 277 14.95 -3.35 4.71
CA TYR A 277 16.03 -4.08 5.37
C TYR A 277 16.78 -4.98 4.38
N GLN A 278 16.08 -5.62 3.43
CA GLN A 278 16.73 -6.40 2.38
C GLN A 278 17.64 -5.49 1.53
N MET A 279 17.14 -4.34 1.08
CA MET A 279 17.95 -3.37 0.34
C MET A 279 19.16 -2.90 1.17
N PHE A 280 18.97 -2.60 2.45
CA PHE A 280 20.07 -2.16 3.31
C PHE A 280 21.12 -3.26 3.54
N LYS A 281 20.69 -4.51 3.69
CA LYS A 281 21.58 -5.68 3.80
C LYS A 281 22.45 -5.86 2.56
N GLU A 282 21.86 -5.70 1.39
CA GLU A 282 22.56 -5.81 0.10
C GLU A 282 23.53 -4.64 -0.12
N GLU A 283 23.11 -3.42 0.20
CA GLU A 283 23.87 -2.20 -0.04
C GLU A 283 24.97 -1.94 1.02
N CYS A 284 24.71 -2.27 2.27
CA CYS A 284 25.52 -1.88 3.43
C CYS A 284 25.65 -3.02 4.46
N PRO A 285 26.22 -4.19 4.09
CA PRO A 285 26.23 -5.38 4.94
C PRO A 285 26.93 -5.15 6.29
N GLU A 286 27.99 -4.32 6.36
CA GLU A 286 28.66 -4.02 7.63
C GLU A 286 27.78 -3.22 8.60
N LEU A 287 27.03 -2.23 8.11
CA LEU A 287 26.10 -1.46 8.94
C LEU A 287 24.83 -2.24 9.26
N TYR A 288 24.42 -3.17 8.38
CA TYR A 288 23.33 -4.08 8.66
C TYR A 288 23.62 -4.94 9.91
N GLU A 289 24.86 -5.41 10.08
CA GLU A 289 25.26 -6.11 11.33
C GLU A 289 25.24 -5.20 12.57
N VAL A 290 25.48 -3.89 12.41
CA VAL A 290 25.28 -2.92 13.50
C VAL A 290 23.79 -2.81 13.83
N LEU A 291 22.94 -2.68 12.82
CA LEU A 291 21.48 -2.64 12.97
C LEU A 291 20.96 -3.87 13.70
N LYS A 292 21.40 -5.08 13.32
CA LYS A 292 21.02 -6.33 14.02
C LYS A 292 21.38 -6.31 15.50
N ARG A 293 22.50 -5.66 15.88
CA ARG A 293 22.85 -5.45 17.30
C ARG A 293 21.89 -4.46 17.97
N ARG A 294 21.53 -3.36 17.31
CA ARG A 294 20.55 -2.38 17.84
C ARG A 294 19.16 -2.99 18.04
N VAL A 295 18.75 -3.92 17.18
CA VAL A 295 17.52 -4.71 17.38
C VAL A 295 17.63 -5.57 18.64
N LYS A 296 18.72 -6.33 18.82
CA LYS A 296 18.95 -7.15 20.02
C LYS A 296 19.03 -6.33 21.32
N GLU A 297 19.46 -5.07 21.23
CA GLU A 297 19.52 -4.13 22.36
C GLU A 297 18.14 -3.53 22.73
N GLY A 298 17.07 -3.77 21.94
CA GLY A 298 15.76 -3.15 22.16
C GLY A 298 15.72 -1.66 21.79
N ARG A 299 16.61 -1.23 20.89
CA ARG A 299 16.71 0.17 20.44
C ARG A 299 16.17 0.37 19.03
N TRP A 300 16.06 -0.72 18.26
CA TRP A 300 15.45 -0.73 16.95
C TRP A 300 14.31 -1.75 16.94
N GLU A 301 13.08 -1.27 16.87
CA GLU A 301 11.88 -2.10 16.82
C GLU A 301 11.61 -2.54 15.36
N VAL A 302 11.43 -3.85 15.17
CA VAL A 302 11.14 -4.51 13.89
C VAL A 302 9.74 -5.11 13.95
N ASP A 303 8.73 -4.35 13.55
CA ASP A 303 7.33 -4.80 13.41
C ASP A 303 6.70 -4.14 12.18
N GLY A 304 5.48 -4.49 11.78
CA GLY A 304 4.81 -4.01 10.55
C GLY A 304 4.20 -5.13 9.71
N ALA A 305 4.68 -6.36 9.90
CA ALA A 305 4.17 -7.64 9.38
C ALA A 305 4.19 -7.87 7.85
N MET A 306 3.77 -6.92 7.01
CA MET A 306 3.75 -7.08 5.55
C MET A 306 5.14 -6.89 4.92
N TRP A 307 5.37 -7.49 3.74
CA TRP A 307 6.61 -7.37 2.97
C TRP A 307 6.87 -5.94 2.49
N THR A 308 5.83 -5.28 1.98
CA THR A 308 5.76 -3.84 1.70
C THR A 308 4.54 -3.25 2.41
N GLU A 309 4.45 -1.92 2.51
CA GLU A 309 3.19 -1.27 2.92
C GLU A 309 2.20 -1.29 1.75
N ALA A 310 1.59 -2.46 1.54
CA ALA A 310 0.79 -2.76 0.35
C ALA A 310 -0.61 -2.13 0.36
N ASP A 311 -1.13 -1.84 -0.83
CA ASP A 311 -2.51 -1.42 -0.99
C ASP A 311 -3.50 -2.52 -0.56
N CYS A 312 -4.50 -2.12 0.23
CA CYS A 312 -5.45 -3.02 0.87
C CYS A 312 -6.79 -3.13 0.14
N ASN A 313 -6.99 -2.40 -0.96
CA ASN A 313 -8.22 -2.37 -1.73
C ASN A 313 -8.10 -3.18 -3.03
N LEU A 314 -7.01 -3.02 -3.76
CA LEU A 314 -6.78 -3.55 -5.11
C LEU A 314 -6.06 -4.91 -5.09
N SER A 315 -5.25 -5.18 -4.06
CA SER A 315 -4.57 -6.48 -3.88
C SER A 315 -5.57 -7.58 -3.52
N SER A 316 -5.45 -8.76 -4.15
CA SER A 316 -6.33 -9.90 -3.83
C SER A 316 -6.14 -10.39 -2.38
N GLY A 317 -7.12 -11.16 -1.88
CA GLY A 317 -7.04 -11.75 -0.55
C GLY A 317 -5.80 -12.62 -0.37
N GLU A 318 -5.47 -13.45 -1.37
CA GLU A 318 -4.27 -14.27 -1.33
C GLU A 318 -3.00 -13.41 -1.32
N SER A 319 -2.93 -12.36 -2.13
CA SER A 319 -1.81 -11.41 -2.11
C SER A 319 -1.61 -10.77 -0.72
N LEU A 320 -2.67 -10.35 -0.03
CA LEU A 320 -2.57 -9.82 1.33
C LEU A 320 -2.04 -10.86 2.32
N VAL A 321 -2.41 -12.14 2.17
CA VAL A 321 -1.80 -13.23 2.96
C VAL A 321 -0.32 -13.38 2.63
N ARG A 322 0.05 -13.34 1.34
CA ARG A 322 1.46 -13.47 0.90
C ARG A 322 2.32 -12.30 1.37
N GLN A 323 1.79 -11.07 1.38
CA GLN A 323 2.48 -9.91 1.97
C GLN A 323 2.90 -10.23 3.42
N ILE A 324 1.99 -10.79 4.22
CA ILE A 324 2.27 -11.11 5.63
C ILE A 324 3.19 -12.34 5.75
N VAL A 325 2.99 -13.39 4.96
CA VAL A 325 3.83 -14.59 4.97
C VAL A 325 5.28 -14.23 4.66
N VAL A 326 5.51 -13.50 3.56
CA VAL A 326 6.86 -13.09 3.14
C VAL A 326 7.48 -12.12 4.14
N GLY A 327 6.72 -11.11 4.60
CA GLY A 327 7.23 -10.12 5.55
C GLY A 327 7.61 -10.72 6.92
N LYS A 328 6.73 -11.53 7.51
CA LYS A 328 7.00 -12.20 8.79
C LYS A 328 8.11 -13.24 8.67
N LYS A 329 8.20 -13.94 7.53
CA LYS A 329 9.31 -14.88 7.28
C LYS A 329 10.64 -14.13 7.30
N PHE A 330 10.75 -13.02 6.59
CA PHE A 330 11.97 -12.21 6.56
C PHE A 330 12.37 -11.76 7.98
N PHE A 331 11.45 -11.15 8.74
CA PHE A 331 11.76 -10.67 10.09
C PHE A 331 12.13 -11.80 11.06
N LYS A 332 11.46 -12.96 10.97
CA LYS A 332 11.79 -14.15 11.76
C LYS A 332 13.18 -14.68 11.42
N GLU A 333 13.53 -14.80 10.14
CA GLU A 333 14.84 -15.31 9.69
C GLU A 333 15.99 -14.35 10.02
N GLU A 334 15.76 -13.03 9.87
CA GLU A 334 16.81 -12.04 10.06
C GLU A 334 17.02 -11.63 11.52
N PHE A 335 15.94 -11.52 12.30
CA PHE A 335 15.99 -10.94 13.65
C PHE A 335 15.41 -11.85 14.73
N GLY A 336 14.75 -12.96 14.37
CA GLY A 336 14.01 -13.79 15.32
C GLY A 336 12.75 -13.11 15.86
N ALA A 337 12.24 -12.09 15.18
CA ALA A 337 11.10 -11.31 15.62
C ALA A 337 9.77 -12.01 15.27
N GLU A 338 8.80 -11.93 16.18
CA GLU A 338 7.42 -12.30 15.93
C GLU A 338 6.59 -11.02 15.80
N ASN A 339 6.38 -10.55 14.58
CA ASN A 339 5.67 -9.30 14.33
C ASN A 339 4.18 -9.42 14.71
N ARG A 340 3.68 -8.48 15.52
CA ARG A 340 2.29 -8.47 16.03
C ARG A 340 1.49 -7.24 15.61
N ILE A 341 2.12 -6.29 14.92
CA ILE A 341 1.51 -5.04 14.46
C ILE A 341 1.49 -5.06 12.93
N LEU A 342 0.33 -4.78 12.34
CA LEU A 342 0.29 -4.26 10.98
C LEU A 342 0.33 -2.73 11.03
N TRP A 343 1.40 -2.16 10.50
CA TRP A 343 1.66 -0.71 10.46
C TRP A 343 1.51 -0.22 9.03
N LEU A 344 0.39 0.43 8.71
CA LEU A 344 0.06 0.95 7.37
C LEU A 344 -0.37 2.42 7.44
N PRO A 345 0.55 3.36 7.72
CA PRO A 345 0.22 4.75 7.96
C PRO A 345 -0.35 5.48 6.75
N ASP A 346 0.06 5.14 5.51
CA ASP A 346 -0.25 5.90 4.30
C ASP A 346 -1.15 5.20 3.26
N VAL A 347 -1.62 3.98 3.55
CA VAL A 347 -2.43 3.20 2.59
C VAL A 347 -3.84 3.79 2.37
N PHE A 348 -4.30 3.80 1.12
CA PHE A 348 -5.52 4.50 0.69
C PHE A 348 -6.83 3.73 0.95
N GLY A 349 -7.14 3.50 2.24
CA GLY A 349 -8.35 2.82 2.71
C GLY A 349 -8.16 1.32 2.95
N TYR A 350 -9.08 0.71 3.70
CA TYR A 350 -8.91 -0.66 4.21
C TYR A 350 -10.16 -1.53 4.07
N SER A 351 -9.98 -2.69 3.42
CA SER A 351 -11.02 -3.69 3.22
C SER A 351 -11.47 -4.35 4.53
N ALA A 352 -12.78 -4.61 4.63
CA ALA A 352 -13.41 -5.32 5.75
C ALA A 352 -12.92 -6.78 5.94
N ALA A 353 -12.15 -7.33 4.99
CA ALA A 353 -11.57 -8.66 5.09
C ALA A 353 -10.32 -8.72 6.01
N LEU A 354 -9.66 -7.58 6.23
CA LEU A 354 -8.37 -7.51 6.91
C LEU A 354 -8.40 -8.06 8.33
N PRO A 355 -9.35 -7.73 9.23
CA PRO A 355 -9.32 -8.21 10.62
C PRO A 355 -9.10 -9.72 10.75
N GLN A 356 -9.84 -10.53 9.97
CA GLN A 356 -9.67 -11.98 9.95
C GLN A 356 -8.32 -12.41 9.37
N ILE A 357 -7.88 -11.79 8.27
CA ILE A 357 -6.57 -12.07 7.66
C ILE A 357 -5.44 -11.83 8.68
N LEU A 358 -5.52 -10.74 9.42
CA LEU A 358 -4.51 -10.35 10.42
C LEU A 358 -4.50 -11.30 11.61
N LYS A 359 -5.65 -11.55 12.24
CA LYS A 359 -5.74 -12.47 13.39
C LYS A 359 -5.31 -13.88 13.02
N LYS A 360 -5.74 -14.41 11.86
CA LYS A 360 -5.30 -15.73 11.38
C LYS A 360 -3.85 -15.75 10.87
N SER A 361 -3.18 -14.61 10.78
CA SER A 361 -1.73 -14.50 10.50
C SER A 361 -0.91 -14.17 11.75
N GLY A 362 -1.51 -14.25 12.95
CA GLY A 362 -0.85 -13.94 14.21
C GLY A 362 -0.43 -12.47 14.34
N VAL A 363 -1.22 -11.55 13.77
CA VAL A 363 -1.12 -10.10 13.96
C VAL A 363 -2.27 -9.68 14.87
N ASP A 364 -1.98 -8.89 15.90
CA ASP A 364 -2.93 -8.57 16.97
C ASP A 364 -3.39 -7.11 16.96
N TYR A 365 -2.62 -6.24 16.32
CA TYR A 365 -2.88 -4.81 16.29
C TYR A 365 -2.82 -4.25 14.87
N PHE A 366 -3.65 -3.26 14.61
CA PHE A 366 -3.63 -2.49 13.36
C PHE A 366 -3.42 -1.00 13.66
N VAL A 367 -2.44 -0.39 13.00
CA VAL A 367 -2.10 1.04 13.16
C VAL A 367 -2.09 1.73 11.81
N THR A 368 -2.78 2.88 11.73
CA THR A 368 -2.85 3.71 10.51
C THR A 368 -2.99 5.19 10.84
N THR A 369 -2.74 6.06 9.85
CA THR A 369 -3.03 7.50 9.90
C THR A 369 -4.01 7.92 8.81
N LYS A 370 -3.95 7.31 7.61
CA LYS A 370 -4.56 7.87 6.39
C LYS A 370 -6.06 8.14 6.47
N ILE A 371 -6.83 7.39 7.25
CA ILE A 371 -8.28 7.64 7.43
C ILE A 371 -8.57 9.03 8.04
N THR A 372 -7.61 9.64 8.74
CA THR A 372 -7.73 11.02 9.24
C THR A 372 -7.75 12.07 8.12
N TRP A 373 -7.47 11.68 6.88
CA TRP A 373 -7.52 12.55 5.70
C TRP A 373 -8.89 12.55 4.99
N ASN A 374 -9.90 11.88 5.54
CA ASN A 374 -11.26 11.99 5.02
C ASN A 374 -11.64 13.47 4.80
N ASP A 375 -12.06 13.79 3.57
CA ASP A 375 -12.41 15.14 3.14
C ASP A 375 -13.69 15.68 3.79
N THR A 376 -14.61 14.77 4.14
CA THR A 376 -15.96 15.11 4.59
C THR A 376 -16.19 14.72 6.05
N ASN A 377 -15.94 13.47 6.42
CA ASN A 377 -16.27 12.93 7.74
C ASN A 377 -15.04 12.57 8.58
N ARG A 378 -14.97 13.13 9.79
CA ARG A 378 -14.06 12.65 10.82
C ARG A 378 -14.57 11.36 11.43
N MET A 379 -13.70 10.35 11.51
CA MET A 379 -14.00 9.12 12.24
C MET A 379 -14.30 9.42 13.73
N PRO A 380 -15.33 8.77 14.30
CA PRO A 380 -15.77 9.07 15.68
C PRO A 380 -14.78 8.60 16.75
N TYR A 381 -13.84 7.72 16.40
CA TYR A 381 -12.97 7.02 17.33
C TYR A 381 -11.52 7.02 16.83
N ASP A 382 -10.55 7.25 17.72
CA ASP A 382 -9.12 7.10 17.42
C ASP A 382 -8.55 5.75 17.89
N ALA A 383 -9.26 5.01 18.75
CA ALA A 383 -8.95 3.62 19.08
C ALA A 383 -10.25 2.81 19.27
N PHE A 384 -10.34 1.63 18.67
CA PHE A 384 -11.56 0.81 18.65
C PHE A 384 -11.27 -0.66 18.28
N ARG A 385 -12.23 -1.56 18.50
CA ARG A 385 -12.23 -2.90 17.90
C ARG A 385 -12.75 -2.82 16.47
N TRP A 386 -11.90 -3.08 15.49
CA TRP A 386 -12.29 -3.13 14.09
C TRP A 386 -12.74 -4.55 13.73
N GLU A 387 -14.04 -4.71 13.51
CA GLU A 387 -14.70 -5.98 13.19
C GLU A 387 -14.84 -6.14 11.67
N GLY A 388 -14.34 -7.27 11.17
CA GLY A 388 -14.39 -7.63 9.76
C GLY A 388 -15.67 -8.37 9.36
N LEU A 389 -15.72 -8.81 8.10
CA LEU A 389 -16.91 -9.44 7.50
C LEU A 389 -17.43 -10.68 8.25
N ASP A 390 -16.54 -11.47 8.85
CA ASP A 390 -16.84 -12.72 9.56
C ASP A 390 -17.16 -12.52 11.06
N GLY A 391 -17.06 -11.28 11.55
CA GLY A 391 -17.17 -10.93 12.96
C GLY A 391 -15.85 -11.07 13.75
N THR A 392 -14.73 -11.38 13.10
CA THR A 392 -13.41 -11.29 13.75
C THR A 392 -13.07 -9.82 13.96
N ASP A 393 -12.61 -9.45 15.16
CA ASP A 393 -12.11 -8.10 15.43
C ASP A 393 -10.61 -8.03 15.72
N ILE A 394 -10.05 -6.84 15.52
CA ILE A 394 -8.67 -6.49 15.84
C ILE A 394 -8.61 -5.11 16.52
N LEU A 395 -7.73 -4.95 17.51
CA LEU A 395 -7.54 -3.64 18.14
C LEU A 395 -6.86 -2.70 17.13
N THR A 396 -7.54 -1.60 16.82
CA THR A 396 -7.09 -0.59 15.87
C THR A 396 -6.79 0.71 16.60
N TYR A 397 -5.66 1.33 16.26
CA TYR A 397 -5.24 2.63 16.77
C TYR A 397 -4.91 3.57 15.61
N PHE A 398 -5.55 4.72 15.58
CA PHE A 398 -5.24 5.80 14.65
C PHE A 398 -4.22 6.74 15.25
N ILE A 399 -3.17 7.03 14.49
CA ILE A 399 -2.16 8.01 14.89
C ILE A 399 -2.82 9.40 14.90
N THR A 400 -2.73 10.07 16.05
CA THR A 400 -3.38 11.38 16.27
C THR A 400 -2.41 12.54 16.23
N THR A 401 -1.21 12.35 15.70
CA THR A 401 -0.18 13.39 15.66
C THR A 401 -0.60 14.55 14.76
N GLN A 402 -0.76 15.72 15.37
CA GLN A 402 -1.01 16.98 14.68
C GLN A 402 -0.58 18.14 15.58
N GLU A 403 -0.48 19.34 15.01
CA GLU A 403 -0.29 20.55 15.81
C GLU A 403 -1.52 20.84 16.67
N LYS A 404 -1.29 21.42 17.85
CA LYS A 404 -2.40 21.97 18.64
C LYS A 404 -3.07 23.10 17.86
N THR A 405 -4.35 22.92 17.57
CA THR A 405 -5.22 23.87 16.88
C THR A 405 -6.54 24.02 17.64
N GLU A 406 -7.12 25.22 17.55
CA GLU A 406 -8.49 25.48 18.04
C GLU A 406 -9.54 25.29 16.95
N ASP A 407 -9.10 25.09 15.70
CA ASP A 407 -9.99 24.86 14.56
C ASP A 407 -10.53 23.42 14.59
N PRO A 408 -11.84 23.23 14.87
CA PRO A 408 -12.43 21.89 14.93
C PRO A 408 -12.58 21.23 13.55
N THR A 409 -12.34 21.96 12.45
CA THR A 409 -12.44 21.44 11.08
C THR A 409 -11.19 20.70 10.63
N VAL A 410 -10.08 20.83 11.35
CA VAL A 410 -8.84 20.11 11.05
C VAL A 410 -9.01 18.63 11.39
N ASN A 411 -9.05 17.79 10.36
CA ASN A 411 -9.14 16.32 10.50
C ASN A 411 -7.75 15.65 10.41
N TYR A 412 -6.85 16.25 9.62
CA TYR A 412 -5.55 15.73 9.23
C TYR A 412 -4.63 15.37 10.39
N CYS A 413 -4.06 14.16 10.35
CA CYS A 413 -2.95 13.73 11.21
C CYS A 413 -1.78 13.22 10.35
N THR A 414 -0.59 13.12 10.96
CA THR A 414 0.64 12.66 10.31
C THR A 414 1.33 11.54 11.10
N TYR A 415 2.11 10.71 10.43
CA TYR A 415 2.98 9.69 11.04
C TYR A 415 4.46 10.14 11.10
N VAL A 416 4.76 11.34 10.61
CA VAL A 416 6.09 11.98 10.56
C VAL A 416 6.04 13.30 11.32
N GLY A 417 5.64 13.24 12.59
CA GLY A 417 5.48 14.42 13.43
C GLY A 417 6.80 15.12 13.77
N PHE A 418 6.74 16.45 13.95
CA PHE A 418 7.85 17.20 14.54
C PHE A 418 7.81 17.05 16.06
N ALA A 419 8.93 16.64 16.67
CA ALA A 419 9.01 16.48 18.12
C ALA A 419 9.15 17.84 18.83
N GLU A 420 8.09 18.63 18.76
CA GLU A 420 7.99 19.98 19.32
C GLU A 420 6.80 20.06 20.29
N PRO A 421 6.83 21.00 21.27
CA PRO A 421 5.77 21.13 22.25
C PRO A 421 4.37 21.30 21.64
N LYS A 422 4.24 21.97 20.50
CA LYS A 422 2.93 22.22 19.86
C LYS A 422 2.32 20.95 19.27
N MET A 423 3.14 20.11 18.66
CA MET A 423 2.73 18.80 18.12
C MET A 423 2.46 17.80 19.24
N VAL A 424 3.29 17.78 20.29
CA VAL A 424 3.08 16.90 21.46
C VAL A 424 1.77 17.23 22.17
N ALA A 425 1.49 18.52 22.42
CA ALA A 425 0.21 18.95 22.98
C ALA A 425 -0.97 18.70 22.03
N GLY A 426 -0.76 18.89 20.72
CA GLY A 426 -1.77 18.64 19.69
C GLY A 426 -2.15 17.17 19.54
N THR A 427 -1.18 16.26 19.69
CA THR A 427 -1.39 14.81 19.64
C THR A 427 -2.36 14.36 20.73
N LEU A 428 -2.16 14.85 21.96
CA LEU A 428 -3.08 14.61 23.07
C LEU A 428 -4.42 15.31 22.86
N ALA A 429 -4.42 16.55 22.38
CA ALA A 429 -5.65 17.30 22.12
C ALA A 429 -6.54 16.60 21.08
N ARG A 430 -5.92 16.03 20.03
CA ARG A 430 -6.60 15.33 18.92
C ARG A 430 -7.24 14.02 19.35
N PHE A 431 -6.60 13.28 20.26
CA PHE A 431 -7.08 11.98 20.71
C PHE A 431 -8.44 12.10 21.41
N THR A 432 -9.44 11.37 20.91
CA THR A 432 -10.85 11.56 21.28
C THR A 432 -11.18 10.86 22.61
N GLN A 433 -10.70 9.64 22.81
CA GLN A 433 -11.00 8.78 23.96
C GLN A 433 -10.15 9.10 25.22
N LYS A 434 -9.99 10.39 25.58
CA LYS A 434 -9.08 10.83 26.67
C LYS A 434 -9.32 10.16 28.03
N GLY A 435 -10.56 9.79 28.34
CA GLY A 435 -10.90 9.15 29.62
C GLY A 435 -10.42 7.70 29.74
N MET A 436 -9.98 7.08 28.65
CA MET A 436 -9.62 5.66 28.60
C MET A 436 -8.15 5.37 28.88
N THR A 437 -7.28 6.37 28.73
CA THR A 437 -5.83 6.16 28.80
C THR A 437 -5.12 7.38 29.38
N ASP A 438 -4.03 7.12 30.08
CA ASP A 438 -3.03 8.08 30.55
C ASP A 438 -1.81 8.12 29.63
N GLU A 439 -1.90 7.51 28.43
CA GLU A 439 -0.87 7.59 27.40
C GLU A 439 -1.42 7.58 25.98
N VAL A 440 -0.75 8.31 25.08
CA VAL A 440 -1.03 8.35 23.62
C VAL A 440 0.28 8.18 22.84
N LEU A 441 0.23 7.64 21.63
CA LEU A 441 1.41 7.44 20.77
C LEU A 441 1.61 8.59 19.79
N MET A 442 2.86 9.03 19.64
CA MET A 442 3.29 10.04 18.66
C MET A 442 4.54 9.55 17.91
N PRO A 443 4.40 9.03 16.68
CA PRO A 443 5.54 8.85 15.79
C PRO A 443 6.12 10.19 15.34
N TYR A 444 7.45 10.27 15.25
CA TYR A 444 8.16 11.48 14.88
C TYR A 444 9.37 11.20 13.99
N GLY A 445 9.70 12.15 13.12
CA GLY A 445 10.81 12.07 12.17
C GLY A 445 10.45 12.67 10.82
N TRP A 446 11.43 12.75 9.92
CA TRP A 446 11.21 13.03 8.50
C TRP A 446 10.89 11.73 7.76
N GLY A 447 10.02 11.79 6.76
CA GLY A 447 9.61 10.62 5.99
C GLY A 447 9.03 10.96 4.63
N ASP A 448 8.16 10.09 4.14
CA ASP A 448 7.63 9.99 2.77
C ASP A 448 8.74 9.70 1.74
N GLY A 449 9.98 10.19 1.94
CA GLY A 449 11.15 9.84 1.16
C GLY A 449 12.44 9.64 1.95
N GLY A 450 12.32 9.31 3.25
CA GLY A 450 13.44 9.06 4.16
C GLY A 450 13.80 10.22 5.09
N GLY A 451 15.06 10.23 5.54
CA GLY A 451 15.60 11.21 6.48
C GLY A 451 15.55 10.73 7.93
N GLY A 452 14.35 10.45 8.43
CA GLY A 452 14.12 9.97 9.80
C GLY A 452 14.30 11.03 10.89
N PRO A 453 14.39 10.65 12.17
CA PRO A 453 14.51 11.59 13.27
C PRO A 453 15.79 12.42 13.21
N SER A 454 15.72 13.71 13.54
CA SER A 454 16.88 14.58 13.68
C SER A 454 17.39 14.64 15.12
N ARG A 455 18.60 15.19 15.30
CA ARG A 455 19.18 15.47 16.62
C ARG A 455 18.29 16.42 17.43
N GLU A 456 17.79 17.45 16.77
CA GLU A 456 16.94 18.50 17.35
C GLU A 456 15.67 17.89 17.96
N PHE A 457 15.07 16.89 17.30
CA PHE A 457 13.91 16.17 17.85
C PHE A 457 14.24 15.45 19.16
N ILE A 458 15.38 14.75 19.22
CA ILE A 458 15.79 14.03 20.44
C ILE A 458 16.10 15.03 21.58
N GLU A 459 16.76 16.14 21.28
CA GLU A 459 17.03 17.18 22.28
C GLU A 459 15.74 17.82 22.82
N ASN A 460 14.74 18.04 21.96
CA ASN A 460 13.42 18.53 22.37
C ASN A 460 12.69 17.51 23.27
N ILE A 461 12.71 16.23 22.91
CA ILE A 461 12.10 15.16 23.69
C ILE A 461 12.70 15.11 25.10
N ARG A 462 14.03 15.27 25.25
CA ARG A 462 14.68 15.34 26.57
C ARG A 462 14.12 16.47 27.46
N ARG A 463 13.77 17.63 26.88
CA ARG A 463 13.20 18.76 27.63
C ARG A 463 11.74 18.53 27.95
N MET A 464 10.97 18.00 27.00
CA MET A 464 9.56 17.69 27.20
C MET A 464 9.33 16.48 28.13
N ASN A 465 10.35 15.64 28.35
CA ASN A 465 10.29 14.51 29.30
C ASN A 465 10.10 14.97 30.75
N TYR A 466 10.39 16.24 31.05
CA TYR A 466 10.05 16.85 32.33
C TYR A 466 8.56 17.19 32.46
N GLY A 467 7.74 17.10 31.40
CA GLY A 467 6.32 17.51 31.43
C GLY A 467 6.17 19.01 31.70
N ILE A 468 6.69 19.84 30.79
CA ILE A 468 6.74 21.29 30.95
C ILE A 468 5.32 21.92 30.94
N PRO A 469 5.11 23.11 31.56
CA PRO A 469 3.80 23.74 31.62
C PRO A 469 3.04 23.75 30.29
N THR A 470 1.80 23.27 30.29
CA THR A 470 0.89 23.15 29.14
C THR A 470 1.28 22.19 28.01
N CYS A 471 2.41 21.49 28.13
CA CYS A 471 2.83 20.40 27.24
C CYS A 471 2.87 19.08 28.04
N PRO A 472 2.24 17.99 27.56
CA PRO A 472 2.29 16.72 28.28
C PRO A 472 3.71 16.15 28.35
N LYS A 473 3.94 15.30 29.34
CA LYS A 473 5.20 14.57 29.50
C LYS A 473 5.45 13.69 28.27
N THR A 474 6.67 13.68 27.75
CA THR A 474 7.07 12.75 26.68
C THR A 474 7.90 11.59 27.24
N GLU A 475 7.74 10.38 26.70
CA GLU A 475 8.62 9.25 27.00
C GLU A 475 8.91 8.48 25.71
N VAL A 476 10.18 8.19 25.42
CA VAL A 476 10.54 7.34 24.28
C VAL A 476 10.07 5.91 24.56
N GLY A 477 9.44 5.25 23.59
CA GLY A 477 8.87 3.92 23.77
C GLY A 477 8.83 3.09 22.49
N GLU A 478 8.31 1.88 22.64
CA GLU A 478 8.03 0.93 21.54
C GLU A 478 6.53 0.91 21.25
N ALA A 479 6.18 0.72 19.98
CA ALA A 479 4.79 0.64 19.54
C ALA A 479 4.08 -0.56 20.17
N LEU A 480 4.74 -1.73 20.18
CA LEU A 480 4.15 -2.96 20.70
C LEU A 480 3.83 -2.88 22.19
N GLU A 481 4.77 -2.38 23.00
CA GLU A 481 4.56 -2.21 24.44
C GLU A 481 3.43 -1.22 24.75
N PHE A 482 3.33 -0.13 23.98
CA PHE A 482 2.22 0.82 24.09
C PHE A 482 0.88 0.15 23.78
N LEU A 483 0.79 -0.58 22.66
CA LEU A 483 -0.46 -1.24 22.24
C LEU A 483 -0.90 -2.32 23.23
N GLN A 484 0.02 -3.06 23.84
CA GLN A 484 -0.28 -4.04 24.88
C GLN A 484 -0.90 -3.38 26.12
N ARG A 485 -0.30 -2.30 26.63
CA ARG A 485 -0.87 -1.55 27.77
C ARG A 485 -2.20 -0.88 27.41
N PHE A 486 -2.34 -0.43 26.16
CA PHE A 486 -3.60 0.13 25.69
C PHE A 486 -4.70 -0.95 25.61
N GLU A 487 -4.37 -2.15 25.13
CA GLU A 487 -5.29 -3.27 25.07
C GLU A 487 -5.83 -3.67 26.45
N GLU A 488 -5.00 -3.66 27.49
CA GLU A 488 -5.45 -3.92 28.87
C GLU A 488 -6.57 -2.96 29.29
N LYS A 489 -6.44 -1.67 28.96
CA LYS A 489 -7.46 -0.65 29.25
C LYS A 489 -8.69 -0.81 28.38
N ALA A 490 -8.50 -1.09 27.09
CA ALA A 490 -9.60 -1.36 26.16
C ALA A 490 -10.44 -2.57 26.60
N ASN A 491 -9.80 -3.62 27.11
CA ASN A 491 -10.48 -4.82 27.62
C ASN A 491 -11.18 -4.60 28.97
N ALA A 492 -10.71 -3.63 29.76
CA ALA A 492 -11.34 -3.27 31.03
C ALA A 492 -12.57 -2.36 30.86
N ASP A 493 -12.73 -1.72 29.70
CA ASP A 493 -13.87 -0.86 29.38
C ASP A 493 -14.95 -1.62 28.60
N GLU A 494 -16.07 -1.91 29.25
CA GLU A 494 -17.24 -2.57 28.64
C GLU A 494 -17.85 -1.76 27.47
N HIS A 495 -17.56 -0.47 27.38
CA HIS A 495 -18.06 0.44 26.35
C HIS A 495 -17.00 0.79 25.29
N PHE A 496 -15.88 0.07 25.23
CA PHE A 496 -14.85 0.31 24.23
C PHE A 496 -15.46 0.21 22.81
N PRO A 497 -15.29 1.23 21.95
CA PRO A 497 -16.01 1.32 20.69
C PRO A 497 -15.64 0.20 19.72
N ARG A 498 -16.60 -0.14 18.87
CA ARG A 498 -16.45 -1.10 17.76
C ARG A 498 -16.82 -0.42 16.44
N TRP A 499 -16.05 -0.70 15.40
CA TRP A 499 -16.36 -0.33 14.01
C TRP A 499 -16.49 -1.61 13.19
N SER A 500 -17.63 -1.84 12.54
CA SER A 500 -17.90 -3.05 11.75
C SER A 500 -17.93 -2.71 10.27
N GLY A 501 -17.18 -3.46 9.45
CA GLY A 501 -17.08 -3.25 8.02
C GLY A 501 -15.79 -2.57 7.57
N GLU A 502 -15.81 -1.91 6.42
CA GLU A 502 -14.63 -1.29 5.83
C GLU A 502 -14.24 0.02 6.53
N LEU A 503 -12.96 0.35 6.51
CA LEU A 503 -12.48 1.69 6.82
C LEU A 503 -12.31 2.43 5.48
N TYR A 504 -13.44 2.96 4.99
CA TYR A 504 -13.49 3.69 3.73
C TYR A 504 -12.76 5.03 3.87
N LEU A 505 -11.75 5.24 3.02
CA LEU A 505 -11.08 6.53 2.89
C LEU A 505 -11.91 7.42 1.98
N GLU A 506 -12.39 8.52 2.51
CA GLU A 506 -13.14 9.54 1.78
C GLU A 506 -12.20 10.47 1.00
N TYR A 507 -11.16 9.91 0.39
CA TYR A 507 -10.12 10.61 -0.34
C TYR A 507 -9.36 9.60 -1.21
N HIS A 508 -8.59 10.08 -2.17
CA HIS A 508 -7.84 9.33 -3.17
C HIS A 508 -8.69 8.32 -3.97
N ARG A 509 -9.93 8.65 -4.30
CA ARG A 509 -10.87 7.72 -4.99
C ARG A 509 -10.51 7.45 -6.46
N GLY A 510 -9.78 8.37 -7.11
CA GLY A 510 -9.25 8.20 -8.46
C GLY A 510 -8.25 7.05 -8.58
N THR A 511 -7.63 6.64 -7.46
CA THR A 511 -6.67 5.53 -7.41
C THR A 511 -7.27 4.16 -7.77
N TYR A 512 -8.60 4.00 -7.76
CA TYR A 512 -9.23 2.78 -8.23
C TYR A 512 -9.18 2.63 -9.76
N THR A 513 -8.92 3.73 -10.48
CA THR A 513 -8.99 3.78 -11.96
C THR A 513 -7.67 4.14 -12.63
N SER A 514 -6.90 5.09 -12.07
CA SER A 514 -5.61 5.55 -12.63
C SER A 514 -4.63 4.39 -12.91
N ALA A 515 -3.80 4.49 -13.95
CA ALA A 515 -2.84 3.44 -14.34
C ALA A 515 -3.52 2.07 -14.55
N ALA A 516 -4.56 2.04 -15.39
CA ALA A 516 -5.42 0.88 -15.63
C ALA A 516 -4.64 -0.38 -16.08
N ASN A 517 -3.57 -0.21 -16.87
CA ASN A 517 -2.72 -1.33 -17.31
C ASN A 517 -1.95 -1.95 -16.14
N ASN A 518 -1.48 -1.15 -15.19
CA ASN A 518 -0.78 -1.65 -13.99
C ASN A 518 -1.70 -2.56 -13.16
N LYS A 519 -2.92 -2.10 -12.87
CA LYS A 519 -3.96 -2.86 -12.15
C LYS A 519 -4.35 -4.16 -12.86
N LYS A 520 -4.49 -4.11 -14.18
CA LYS A 520 -4.76 -5.27 -15.03
C LYS A 520 -3.62 -6.28 -14.99
N ASN A 521 -2.38 -5.82 -15.07
CA ASN A 521 -1.20 -6.68 -15.03
C ASN A 521 -1.02 -7.33 -13.65
N ASN A 522 -1.29 -6.60 -12.56
CA ASN A 522 -1.36 -7.17 -11.21
C ASN A 522 -2.37 -8.32 -11.15
N ARG A 523 -3.64 -8.06 -11.47
CA ARG A 523 -4.70 -9.09 -11.38
C ARG A 523 -4.40 -10.32 -12.23
N ARG A 524 -3.89 -10.12 -13.45
CA ARG A 524 -3.49 -11.22 -14.34
C ARG A 524 -2.35 -12.03 -13.74
N SER A 525 -1.37 -11.37 -13.13
CA SER A 525 -0.24 -12.03 -12.49
C SER A 525 -0.67 -12.84 -11.27
N GLU A 526 -1.58 -12.32 -10.45
CA GLU A 526 -2.16 -13.04 -9.31
C GLU A 526 -2.82 -14.36 -9.76
N TYR A 527 -3.67 -14.32 -10.79
CA TYR A 527 -4.29 -15.53 -11.33
C TYR A 527 -3.29 -16.45 -12.03
N MET A 528 -2.28 -15.92 -12.75
CA MET A 528 -1.25 -16.73 -13.38
C MET A 528 -0.42 -17.49 -12.35
N LEU A 529 -0.02 -16.84 -11.26
CA LEU A 529 0.71 -17.47 -10.15
C LEU A 529 -0.16 -18.52 -9.47
N ALA A 530 -1.40 -18.19 -9.12
CA ALA A 530 -2.35 -19.17 -8.57
C ALA A 530 -2.50 -20.40 -9.49
N ASN A 531 -2.59 -20.17 -10.81
CA ASN A 531 -2.66 -21.23 -11.82
C ASN A 531 -1.40 -22.10 -11.86
N ALA A 532 -0.22 -21.49 -11.84
CA ALA A 532 1.04 -22.21 -11.80
C ALA A 532 1.18 -23.06 -10.54
N GLU A 533 0.75 -22.56 -9.37
CA GLU A 533 0.79 -23.30 -8.11
C GLU A 533 -0.07 -24.57 -8.16
N TRP A 534 -1.37 -24.44 -8.49
CA TRP A 534 -2.26 -25.62 -8.45
C TRP A 534 -1.95 -26.61 -9.57
N LEU A 535 -1.53 -26.14 -10.75
CA LEU A 535 -1.09 -27.02 -11.84
C LEU A 535 0.20 -27.75 -11.50
N SER A 536 1.12 -27.10 -10.76
CA SER A 536 2.34 -27.76 -10.26
C SER A 536 2.01 -28.84 -9.23
N VAL A 537 1.05 -28.58 -8.33
CA VAL A 537 0.54 -29.61 -7.41
C VAL A 537 -0.12 -30.76 -8.19
N LEU A 538 -0.96 -30.45 -9.18
CA LEU A 538 -1.60 -31.46 -10.03
C LEU A 538 -0.56 -32.33 -10.76
N GLY A 539 0.47 -31.72 -11.34
CA GLY A 539 1.58 -32.42 -11.99
C GLY A 539 2.38 -33.28 -11.01
N GLY A 540 2.62 -32.78 -9.79
CA GLY A 540 3.25 -33.54 -8.71
C GLY A 540 2.43 -34.75 -8.25
N VAL A 541 1.10 -34.65 -8.26
CA VAL A 541 0.18 -35.74 -7.91
C VAL A 541 0.06 -36.78 -9.02
N LEU A 542 -0.12 -36.35 -10.27
CA LEU A 542 -0.39 -37.28 -11.38
C LEU A 542 0.87 -37.85 -12.03
N LYS A 543 1.98 -37.11 -11.99
CA LYS A 543 3.19 -37.40 -12.78
C LYS A 543 4.47 -37.39 -11.94
N ASN A 544 4.38 -37.14 -10.63
CA ASN A 544 5.54 -36.89 -9.76
C ASN A 544 6.46 -35.78 -10.30
N ALA A 545 5.88 -34.75 -10.91
CA ALA A 545 6.64 -33.57 -11.35
C ALA A 545 7.11 -32.73 -10.15
N ASP A 546 8.25 -32.06 -10.31
CA ASP A 546 8.80 -31.15 -9.30
C ASP A 546 7.95 -29.88 -9.17
N TYR A 547 7.82 -29.38 -7.93
CA TYR A 547 7.18 -28.09 -7.66
C TYR A 547 8.22 -26.96 -7.78
N PRO A 548 8.06 -26.00 -8.71
CA PRO A 548 9.06 -24.97 -9.00
C PRO A 548 9.08 -23.84 -7.95
N LYS A 549 9.35 -24.18 -6.68
CA LYS A 549 9.22 -23.25 -5.54
C LYS A 549 10.04 -21.97 -5.71
N ALA A 550 11.33 -22.09 -6.05
CA ALA A 550 12.21 -20.92 -6.15
C ALA A 550 11.74 -19.92 -7.22
N GLU A 551 11.26 -20.42 -8.37
CA GLU A 551 10.74 -19.55 -9.43
C GLU A 551 9.41 -18.91 -9.03
N LEU A 552 8.52 -19.67 -8.37
CA LEU A 552 7.26 -19.13 -7.87
C LEU A 552 7.48 -18.06 -6.78
N ASP A 553 8.35 -18.32 -5.83
CA ASP A 553 8.68 -17.38 -4.73
C ASP A 553 9.22 -16.06 -5.31
N LYS A 554 10.18 -16.14 -6.24
CA LYS A 554 10.74 -14.96 -6.95
C LYS A 554 9.64 -14.15 -7.66
N ASN A 555 8.76 -14.81 -8.41
CA ASN A 555 7.73 -14.12 -9.18
C ASN A 555 6.60 -13.57 -8.28
N TRP A 556 6.32 -14.21 -7.13
CA TRP A 556 5.48 -13.62 -6.10
C TRP A 556 6.09 -12.36 -5.51
N GLU A 557 7.39 -12.36 -5.17
CA GLU A 557 8.07 -11.16 -4.66
C GLU A 557 7.95 -9.96 -5.61
N ILE A 558 8.07 -10.18 -6.93
CA ILE A 558 7.84 -9.14 -7.95
C ILE A 558 6.41 -8.57 -7.87
N VAL A 559 5.40 -9.44 -7.79
CA VAL A 559 3.99 -9.02 -7.69
C VAL A 559 3.73 -8.27 -6.38
N LEU A 560 4.24 -8.78 -5.25
CA LEU A 560 4.08 -8.14 -3.93
C LEU A 560 4.79 -6.79 -3.84
N HIS A 561 5.92 -6.64 -4.54
CA HIS A 561 6.60 -5.37 -4.67
C HIS A 561 5.72 -4.34 -5.39
N ASN A 562 5.15 -4.71 -6.53
CA ASN A 562 4.30 -3.82 -7.33
C ASN A 562 2.90 -3.57 -6.74
N GLN A 563 2.60 -4.19 -5.60
CA GLN A 563 1.41 -3.94 -4.78
C GLN A 563 1.57 -2.84 -3.74
N PHE A 564 2.75 -2.19 -3.67
CA PHE A 564 2.97 -1.03 -2.82
C PHE A 564 1.91 0.06 -3.05
N HIS A 565 1.54 0.78 -1.98
CA HIS A 565 0.41 1.70 -1.99
C HIS A 565 0.56 2.93 -2.90
N ASP A 566 1.76 3.23 -3.41
CA ASP A 566 1.91 4.24 -4.47
C ASP A 566 2.17 3.68 -5.88
N ILE A 567 2.41 2.38 -5.99
CA ILE A 567 2.61 1.71 -7.28
C ILE A 567 1.27 1.22 -7.81
N LEU A 568 0.63 0.28 -7.12
CA LEU A 568 -0.61 -0.35 -7.60
C LEU A 568 -1.77 0.64 -7.77
N PRO A 569 -1.97 1.60 -6.85
CA PRO A 569 -3.05 2.57 -6.94
C PRO A 569 -2.86 3.59 -8.07
N GLY A 570 -1.69 3.67 -8.70
CA GLY A 570 -1.52 4.48 -9.90
C GLY A 570 -1.06 5.92 -9.61
N SER A 571 -0.28 6.12 -8.56
CA SER A 571 0.17 7.40 -8.01
C SER A 571 1.67 7.73 -8.14
N SER A 572 2.44 6.93 -8.88
CA SER A 572 3.88 7.14 -9.12
C SER A 572 4.22 7.83 -10.45
N ILE A 573 5.48 8.25 -10.61
CA ILE A 573 6.03 8.81 -11.88
C ILE A 573 6.06 7.76 -13.00
N LYS A 574 6.25 8.23 -14.25
CA LYS A 574 6.27 7.40 -15.46
C LYS A 574 7.26 6.24 -15.38
N GLU A 575 8.47 6.52 -14.91
CA GLU A 575 9.59 5.57 -14.83
C GLU A 575 9.27 4.37 -13.94
N VAL A 576 8.42 4.55 -12.92
CA VAL A 576 7.96 3.45 -12.05
C VAL A 576 7.09 2.49 -12.83
N TYR A 577 6.17 2.98 -13.67
CA TYR A 577 5.32 2.10 -14.49
C TYR A 577 6.05 1.46 -15.65
N GLU A 578 7.03 2.13 -16.24
CA GLU A 578 7.91 1.51 -17.24
C GLU A 578 8.65 0.31 -16.65
N GLN A 579 9.13 0.42 -15.40
CA GLN A 579 9.72 -0.69 -14.67
C GLN A 579 8.68 -1.79 -14.33
N CYS A 580 7.48 -1.40 -13.86
CA CYS A 580 6.40 -2.37 -13.61
C CYS A 580 6.04 -3.17 -14.87
N ASP A 581 5.98 -2.53 -16.03
CA ASP A 581 5.67 -3.20 -17.31
C ASP A 581 6.72 -4.25 -17.67
N ILE A 582 8.00 -3.97 -17.41
CA ILE A 582 9.11 -4.93 -17.58
C ILE A 582 8.93 -6.11 -16.62
N GLU A 583 8.68 -5.84 -15.34
CA GLU A 583 8.55 -6.84 -14.30
C GLU A 583 7.32 -7.76 -14.51
N TYR A 584 6.17 -7.20 -14.87
CA TYR A 584 5.00 -8.01 -15.21
C TYR A 584 5.21 -8.82 -16.49
N ALA A 585 5.99 -8.33 -17.45
CA ALA A 585 6.37 -9.11 -18.64
C ALA A 585 7.30 -10.28 -18.28
N GLU A 586 8.21 -10.09 -17.31
CA GLU A 586 9.02 -11.17 -16.75
C GLU A 586 8.14 -12.23 -16.08
N VAL A 587 7.24 -11.82 -15.17
CA VAL A 587 6.28 -12.71 -14.50
C VAL A 587 5.45 -13.49 -15.51
N LYS A 588 4.88 -12.79 -16.50
CA LYS A 588 4.09 -13.43 -17.56
C LYS A 588 4.89 -14.50 -18.32
N THR A 589 6.17 -14.24 -18.60
CA THR A 589 7.03 -15.16 -19.34
C THR A 589 7.41 -16.37 -18.49
N ALA A 590 7.93 -16.13 -17.28
CA ALA A 590 8.40 -17.19 -16.39
C ALA A 590 7.25 -18.09 -15.91
N VAL A 591 6.19 -17.48 -15.38
CA VAL A 591 5.02 -18.20 -14.86
C VAL A 591 4.21 -18.83 -15.99
N GLY A 592 4.11 -18.16 -17.14
CA GLY A 592 3.47 -18.71 -18.33
C GLY A 592 4.14 -20.00 -18.81
N ALA A 593 5.47 -20.08 -18.76
CA ALA A 593 6.20 -21.31 -19.09
C ALA A 593 5.91 -22.44 -18.11
N ILE A 594 5.79 -22.16 -16.81
CA ILE A 594 5.40 -23.16 -15.78
C ILE A 594 4.01 -23.73 -16.10
N VAL A 595 3.03 -22.85 -16.34
CA VAL A 595 1.66 -23.24 -16.69
C VAL A 595 1.64 -24.08 -17.97
N GLU A 596 2.26 -23.60 -19.04
CA GLU A 596 2.27 -24.30 -20.33
C GLU A 596 2.93 -25.67 -20.24
N ASN A 597 4.06 -25.79 -19.53
CA ASN A 597 4.76 -27.05 -19.32
C ASN A 597 3.91 -28.03 -18.50
N ALA A 598 3.25 -27.57 -17.43
CA ALA A 598 2.37 -28.41 -16.62
C ALA A 598 1.17 -28.92 -17.44
N LEU A 599 0.49 -28.04 -18.17
CA LEU A 599 -0.63 -28.38 -19.04
C LEU A 599 -0.23 -29.42 -20.10
N LYS A 600 0.88 -29.20 -20.82
CA LYS A 600 1.39 -30.12 -21.85
C LYS A 600 1.81 -31.46 -21.26
N ASN A 601 2.54 -31.45 -20.15
CA ASN A 601 3.02 -32.68 -19.50
C ASN A 601 1.85 -33.56 -19.06
N ILE A 602 0.83 -32.98 -18.42
CA ILE A 602 -0.37 -33.70 -18.00
C ILE A 602 -1.15 -34.19 -19.23
N ALA A 603 -1.46 -33.29 -20.17
CA ALA A 603 -2.26 -33.63 -21.36
C ALA A 603 -1.62 -34.71 -22.23
N SER A 604 -0.28 -34.80 -22.28
CA SER A 604 0.44 -35.81 -23.08
C SER A 604 0.22 -37.25 -22.63
N ASP A 605 -0.31 -37.46 -21.43
CA ASP A 605 -0.53 -38.79 -20.84
C ASP A 605 -2.01 -39.07 -20.54
N VAL A 606 -2.93 -38.21 -20.99
CA VAL A 606 -4.39 -38.43 -20.86
C VAL A 606 -4.86 -39.41 -21.92
N LYS A 607 -5.53 -40.51 -21.53
CA LYS A 607 -6.14 -41.45 -22.49
C LYS A 607 -7.29 -40.78 -23.25
N THR A 608 -7.23 -40.69 -24.58
CA THR A 608 -8.30 -40.08 -25.38
C THR A 608 -8.33 -40.59 -26.82
N GLU A 609 -9.50 -40.54 -27.45
CA GLU A 609 -9.70 -40.81 -28.89
C GLU A 609 -9.53 -39.54 -29.76
N GLY A 610 -9.23 -38.40 -29.13
CA GLY A 610 -9.09 -37.08 -29.76
C GLY A 610 -9.97 -36.02 -29.10
N GLY A 611 -9.64 -34.74 -29.30
CA GLY A 611 -10.39 -33.60 -28.78
C GLY A 611 -9.49 -32.59 -28.06
N TYR A 612 -9.99 -32.04 -26.96
CA TYR A 612 -9.26 -31.10 -26.10
C TYR A 612 -9.25 -31.59 -24.65
N VAL A 613 -8.09 -31.58 -24.00
CA VAL A 613 -8.01 -31.69 -22.54
C VAL A 613 -8.23 -30.30 -21.97
N VAL A 614 -9.41 -30.09 -21.37
CA VAL A 614 -9.82 -28.81 -20.79
C VAL A 614 -9.51 -28.83 -19.30
N PHE A 615 -8.77 -27.84 -18.81
CA PHE A 615 -8.38 -27.70 -17.41
C PHE A 615 -9.20 -26.61 -16.74
N ASN A 616 -9.81 -26.93 -15.61
CA ASN A 616 -10.63 -26.03 -14.82
C ASN A 616 -9.84 -25.52 -13.60
N PRO A 617 -9.54 -24.21 -13.53
CA PRO A 617 -8.79 -23.62 -12.42
C PRO A 617 -9.66 -23.33 -11.18
N HIS A 618 -10.98 -23.55 -11.25
CA HIS A 618 -11.93 -23.21 -10.19
C HIS A 618 -12.10 -24.34 -9.18
N SER A 619 -12.67 -23.99 -8.03
CA SER A 619 -12.98 -24.90 -6.91
C SER A 619 -14.28 -25.68 -7.06
N PHE A 620 -15.05 -25.37 -8.10
CA PHE A 620 -16.34 -25.95 -8.44
C PHE A 620 -16.28 -26.57 -9.84
N GLU A 621 -17.17 -27.53 -10.10
CA GLU A 621 -17.39 -28.02 -11.46
C GLU A 621 -17.87 -26.86 -12.34
N ASN A 622 -17.21 -26.63 -13.47
CA ASN A 622 -17.50 -25.49 -14.34
C ASN A 622 -17.98 -25.94 -15.72
N SER A 623 -18.94 -25.19 -16.26
CA SER A 623 -19.42 -25.28 -17.64
C SER A 623 -19.35 -23.89 -18.27
N GLY A 624 -18.52 -23.73 -19.30
CA GLY A 624 -18.15 -22.40 -19.80
C GLY A 624 -17.51 -22.42 -21.18
N TYR A 625 -17.34 -21.23 -21.75
CA TYR A 625 -16.69 -21.05 -23.04
C TYR A 625 -15.18 -21.12 -22.90
N VAL A 626 -14.55 -21.96 -23.74
CA VAL A 626 -13.11 -22.11 -23.81
C VAL A 626 -12.62 -21.57 -25.14
N GLN A 627 -11.64 -20.67 -25.08
CA GLN A 627 -11.02 -20.11 -26.26
C GLN A 627 -9.66 -20.77 -26.50
N THR A 628 -9.46 -21.24 -27.74
CA THR A 628 -8.17 -21.73 -28.23
C THR A 628 -7.67 -20.83 -29.37
N LYS A 629 -6.48 -21.13 -29.91
CA LYS A 629 -5.99 -20.45 -31.12
C LYS A 629 -6.87 -20.69 -32.34
N ASP A 630 -7.57 -21.83 -32.38
CA ASP A 630 -8.26 -22.32 -33.58
C ASP A 630 -9.79 -22.11 -33.52
N CYS A 631 -10.38 -22.14 -32.32
CA CYS A 631 -11.83 -22.05 -32.13
C CYS A 631 -12.24 -21.65 -30.70
N VAL A 632 -13.50 -21.24 -30.56
CA VAL A 632 -14.24 -21.11 -29.29
C VAL A 632 -15.28 -22.23 -29.22
N PHE A 633 -15.35 -22.93 -28.10
CA PHE A 633 -16.36 -23.97 -27.87
C PHE A 633 -16.83 -23.99 -26.42
N TYR A 634 -17.99 -24.59 -26.18
CA TYR A 634 -18.53 -24.75 -24.84
C TYR A 634 -18.05 -26.08 -24.23
N ALA A 635 -17.43 -26.02 -23.06
CA ALA A 635 -17.01 -27.19 -22.29
C ALA A 635 -17.98 -27.42 -21.13
N GLU A 636 -18.55 -28.61 -21.03
CA GLU A 636 -19.53 -28.96 -20.00
C GLU A 636 -18.93 -29.81 -18.88
N ASN A 637 -19.26 -29.47 -17.64
CA ASN A 637 -19.03 -30.22 -16.43
C ASN A 637 -17.55 -30.64 -16.30
N VAL A 638 -16.66 -29.66 -16.36
CA VAL A 638 -15.22 -29.85 -16.16
C VAL A 638 -14.94 -29.84 -14.65
N PRO A 639 -14.39 -30.92 -14.07
CA PRO A 639 -14.24 -31.04 -12.62
C PRO A 639 -13.35 -29.96 -12.00
N ALA A 640 -13.66 -29.59 -10.76
CA ALA A 640 -12.91 -28.61 -9.97
C ALA A 640 -11.40 -28.95 -9.87
N LYS A 641 -10.55 -27.90 -9.95
CA LYS A 641 -9.08 -27.96 -9.90
C LYS A 641 -8.55 -29.18 -10.67
N GLY A 642 -9.03 -29.34 -11.89
CA GLY A 642 -9.01 -30.63 -12.57
C GLY A 642 -9.03 -30.48 -14.08
N TYR A 643 -9.31 -31.58 -14.77
CA TYR A 643 -9.46 -31.57 -16.22
C TYR A 643 -10.48 -32.58 -16.73
N LYS A 644 -10.89 -32.39 -17.99
CA LYS A 644 -11.76 -33.29 -18.73
C LYS A 644 -11.44 -33.27 -20.23
N VAL A 645 -11.49 -34.43 -20.87
CA VAL A 645 -11.48 -34.54 -22.33
C VAL A 645 -12.83 -34.08 -22.88
N VAL A 646 -12.81 -33.06 -23.73
CA VAL A 646 -13.98 -32.48 -24.38
C VAL A 646 -13.82 -32.58 -25.90
N VAL A 647 -14.85 -33.12 -26.55
CA VAL A 647 -15.01 -33.07 -28.00
C VAL A 647 -15.99 -31.94 -28.30
N PRO A 648 -15.58 -30.86 -28.97
CA PRO A 648 -16.47 -29.74 -29.27
C PRO A 648 -17.71 -30.19 -30.05
N ALA A 649 -18.87 -29.74 -29.59
CA ALA A 649 -20.16 -29.96 -30.24
C ALA A 649 -20.84 -28.62 -30.48
N ALA A 650 -21.48 -28.45 -31.63
CA ALA A 650 -22.21 -27.23 -31.97
C ALA A 650 -23.48 -27.06 -31.11
N ALA A 651 -23.82 -25.82 -30.79
CA ALA A 651 -25.09 -25.44 -30.18
C ALA A 651 -26.28 -25.75 -31.11
N GLY A 652 -27.40 -26.13 -30.49
CA GLY A 652 -28.68 -26.36 -31.18
C GLY A 652 -29.37 -25.06 -31.62
N ASN A 653 -29.18 -23.97 -30.88
CA ASN A 653 -29.74 -22.64 -31.18
C ASN A 653 -28.62 -21.60 -31.24
N ALA A 654 -28.46 -20.95 -32.40
CA ALA A 654 -27.45 -19.91 -32.57
C ALA A 654 -28.02 -18.53 -32.16
N PRO A 655 -27.28 -17.74 -31.36
CA PRO A 655 -27.61 -16.33 -31.14
C PRO A 655 -27.52 -15.56 -32.45
N SER A 656 -28.25 -14.44 -32.54
CA SER A 656 -28.37 -13.68 -33.79
C SER A 656 -28.38 -12.17 -33.57
N TYR A 657 -28.07 -11.44 -34.64
CA TYR A 657 -28.22 -9.99 -34.70
C TYR A 657 -29.10 -9.61 -35.89
N ARG A 658 -30.22 -8.93 -35.64
CA ARG A 658 -31.14 -8.48 -36.69
C ARG A 658 -31.82 -7.18 -36.30
N GLY A 659 -31.84 -6.20 -37.22
CA GLY A 659 -32.57 -4.93 -37.00
C GLY A 659 -32.12 -4.21 -35.72
N LYS A 660 -30.80 -4.15 -35.47
CA LYS A 660 -30.20 -3.58 -34.25
C LYS A 660 -30.61 -4.28 -32.95
N THR A 661 -31.04 -5.54 -33.05
CA THR A 661 -31.32 -6.36 -31.88
C THR A 661 -30.36 -7.54 -31.84
N LEU A 662 -29.57 -7.67 -30.78
CA LEU A 662 -28.86 -8.90 -30.42
C LEU A 662 -29.82 -9.80 -29.64
N SER A 663 -29.93 -11.07 -30.02
CA SER A 663 -30.93 -11.99 -29.49
C SER A 663 -30.33 -13.38 -29.22
N ASN A 664 -30.62 -13.94 -28.04
CA ASN A 664 -30.33 -15.33 -27.67
C ASN A 664 -31.48 -15.92 -26.82
N ASP A 665 -31.27 -17.07 -26.18
CA ASP A 665 -32.28 -17.72 -25.34
C ASP A 665 -32.59 -16.99 -24.01
N TYR A 666 -31.81 -15.95 -23.69
CA TYR A 666 -31.90 -15.18 -22.44
C TYR A 666 -32.41 -13.75 -22.68
N TYR A 667 -31.95 -13.07 -23.73
CA TYR A 667 -32.18 -11.64 -23.92
C TYR A 667 -32.58 -11.29 -25.34
N ASP A 668 -33.32 -10.18 -25.45
CA ASP A 668 -33.33 -9.30 -26.62
C ASP A 668 -32.71 -7.96 -26.24
N ILE A 669 -31.61 -7.57 -26.87
CA ILE A 669 -30.85 -6.34 -26.61
C ILE A 669 -30.99 -5.43 -27.82
N THR A 670 -31.73 -4.33 -27.68
CA THR A 670 -31.98 -3.37 -28.77
C THR A 670 -31.09 -2.16 -28.64
N PHE A 671 -30.45 -1.78 -29.75
CA PHE A 671 -29.58 -0.63 -29.87
C PHE A 671 -30.21 0.53 -30.66
N ASP A 672 -29.86 1.77 -30.31
CA ASP A 672 -30.21 2.96 -31.11
C ASP A 672 -29.24 3.24 -32.27
N ASP A 673 -29.31 4.45 -32.84
CA ASP A 673 -28.41 4.92 -33.90
C ASP A 673 -26.98 5.15 -33.45
N THR A 674 -26.78 5.35 -32.15
CA THR A 674 -25.48 5.53 -31.51
C THR A 674 -24.95 4.22 -30.90
N TYR A 675 -25.67 3.11 -31.11
CA TYR A 675 -25.36 1.81 -30.50
C TYR A 675 -25.35 1.79 -28.97
N HIS A 676 -26.09 2.71 -28.35
CA HIS A 676 -26.45 2.62 -26.94
C HIS A 676 -27.61 1.65 -26.76
N ILE A 677 -27.62 0.93 -25.64
CA ILE A 677 -28.65 -0.07 -25.34
C ILE A 677 -29.89 0.68 -24.88
N VAL A 678 -30.96 0.64 -25.66
CA VAL A 678 -32.25 1.28 -25.32
C VAL A 678 -33.25 0.30 -24.71
N SER A 679 -33.02 -1.00 -24.88
CA SER A 679 -33.78 -2.08 -24.21
C SER A 679 -32.88 -3.31 -24.04
N LEU A 680 -32.94 -3.91 -22.86
CA LEU A 680 -32.40 -5.20 -22.46
C LEU A 680 -33.54 -6.00 -21.84
N PHE A 681 -34.27 -6.72 -22.69
CA PHE A 681 -35.40 -7.53 -22.25
C PHE A 681 -34.94 -8.92 -21.81
N ASP A 682 -35.12 -9.26 -20.53
CA ASP A 682 -34.88 -10.60 -20.00
C ASP A 682 -36.09 -11.50 -20.32
N LYS A 683 -35.87 -12.48 -21.21
CA LYS A 683 -36.89 -13.43 -21.66
C LYS A 683 -37.28 -14.45 -20.59
N LYS A 684 -36.37 -14.77 -19.66
CA LYS A 684 -36.64 -15.72 -18.58
C LYS A 684 -37.51 -15.08 -17.51
N ALA A 685 -37.22 -13.82 -17.16
CA ALA A 685 -38.01 -13.05 -16.21
C ALA A 685 -39.22 -12.33 -16.85
N ALA A 686 -39.28 -12.28 -18.19
CA ALA A 686 -40.29 -11.59 -18.98
C ALA A 686 -40.44 -10.11 -18.59
N ARG A 687 -39.31 -9.42 -18.35
CA ARG A 687 -39.27 -8.00 -17.97
C ARG A 687 -38.11 -7.26 -18.60
N GLU A 688 -38.24 -5.94 -18.64
CA GLU A 688 -37.15 -5.04 -18.98
C GLU A 688 -36.15 -4.95 -17.81
N ALA A 689 -34.85 -4.98 -18.11
CA ALA A 689 -33.79 -4.86 -17.10
C ALA A 689 -33.29 -3.41 -16.93
N LEU A 690 -33.56 -2.52 -17.88
CA LEU A 690 -33.14 -1.11 -17.86
C LEU A 690 -34.32 -0.14 -17.65
N LYS A 691 -34.11 0.93 -16.88
CA LYS A 691 -35.08 2.05 -16.74
C LYS A 691 -34.96 3.07 -17.87
N SER A 692 -33.75 3.22 -18.41
CA SER A 692 -33.43 4.19 -19.46
C SER A 692 -32.19 3.71 -20.24
N PRO A 693 -31.87 4.34 -21.39
CA PRO A 693 -30.75 3.91 -22.21
C PRO A 693 -29.41 3.83 -21.45
N ALA A 694 -28.63 2.79 -21.75
CA ALA A 694 -27.33 2.49 -21.17
C ALA A 694 -26.21 2.62 -22.21
N GLY A 695 -25.01 3.03 -21.81
CA GLY A 695 -23.95 3.36 -22.75
C GLY A 695 -22.65 3.84 -22.15
N LEU A 696 -21.82 4.44 -23.02
CA LEU A 696 -20.53 5.03 -22.65
C LEU A 696 -20.68 6.53 -22.39
N VAL A 697 -20.09 6.98 -21.29
CA VAL A 697 -20.10 8.39 -20.88
C VAL A 697 -18.69 8.80 -20.48
N ALA A 698 -18.27 9.97 -20.95
CA ALA A 698 -17.03 10.61 -20.55
C ALA A 698 -17.33 11.82 -19.66
N TYR A 699 -16.42 12.12 -18.74
CA TYR A 699 -16.53 13.23 -17.79
C TYR A 699 -15.25 14.05 -17.75
N GLU A 700 -15.39 15.34 -17.46
CA GLU A 700 -14.26 16.19 -17.09
C GLU A 700 -13.75 15.79 -15.71
N ASP A 701 -12.43 15.69 -15.57
CA ASP A 701 -11.77 15.23 -14.35
C ASP A 701 -10.58 16.13 -14.00
N TYR A 702 -10.90 17.21 -13.28
CA TYR A 702 -9.94 18.09 -12.62
C TYR A 702 -10.23 18.07 -11.12
N PRO A 703 -9.61 17.18 -10.33
CA PRO A 703 -9.80 17.17 -8.88
C PRO A 703 -9.19 18.42 -8.22
N TYR A 704 -9.50 18.65 -6.94
CA TYR A 704 -8.99 19.81 -6.19
C TYR A 704 -7.47 19.76 -6.02
N ASP A 705 -6.96 18.61 -5.62
CA ASP A 705 -5.55 18.30 -5.38
C ASP A 705 -5.28 16.86 -5.83
N TYR A 706 -4.00 16.50 -5.96
CA TYR A 706 -3.52 15.13 -6.23
C TYR A 706 -4.19 14.44 -7.44
N ASP A 707 -3.94 14.97 -8.63
CA ASP A 707 -4.58 14.57 -9.91
C ASP A 707 -4.77 13.05 -10.13
N ALA A 708 -3.70 12.24 -10.10
CA ALA A 708 -3.82 10.79 -10.26
C ALA A 708 -4.51 10.07 -9.09
N TRP A 709 -4.49 10.66 -7.89
CA TRP A 709 -5.07 10.05 -6.70
C TRP A 709 -6.56 10.33 -6.60
N GLU A 710 -6.97 11.58 -6.78
CA GLU A 710 -8.31 12.02 -6.38
C GLU A 710 -9.31 11.93 -7.52
N LEU A 711 -10.59 11.79 -7.15
CA LEU A 711 -11.72 12.00 -8.03
C LEU A 711 -12.75 12.79 -7.24
N SER A 712 -12.89 14.09 -7.48
CA SER A 712 -13.88 14.91 -6.78
C SER A 712 -15.30 14.65 -7.29
N ASP A 713 -16.30 14.63 -6.41
CA ASP A 713 -17.70 14.29 -6.72
C ASP A 713 -18.31 15.10 -7.89
N TYR A 714 -17.92 16.37 -8.04
CA TYR A 714 -18.40 17.27 -9.10
C TYR A 714 -17.99 16.86 -10.52
N TYR A 715 -17.12 15.85 -10.70
CA TYR A 715 -16.79 15.31 -12.03
C TYR A 715 -18.06 14.99 -12.84
N ARG A 716 -19.13 14.58 -12.15
CA ARG A 716 -20.44 14.23 -12.72
C ARG A 716 -21.18 15.39 -13.39
N ASN A 717 -20.80 16.64 -13.11
CA ASN A 717 -21.53 17.82 -13.57
C ASN A 717 -21.34 18.10 -15.08
N LYS A 718 -20.35 17.50 -15.72
CA LYS A 718 -20.04 17.71 -17.15
C LYS A 718 -19.93 16.38 -17.92
N PRO A 719 -21.05 15.66 -18.12
CA PRO A 719 -21.07 14.43 -18.89
C PRO A 719 -21.08 14.70 -20.41
N TRP A 720 -20.38 13.85 -21.16
CA TRP A 720 -20.47 13.73 -22.61
C TRP A 720 -20.77 12.29 -23.00
N LYS A 721 -21.81 12.08 -23.80
CA LYS A 721 -22.09 10.77 -24.38
C LYS A 721 -21.03 10.45 -25.42
N VAL A 722 -20.62 9.19 -25.50
CA VAL A 722 -19.79 8.70 -26.61
C VAL A 722 -20.72 8.18 -27.71
N ASP A 723 -21.07 9.03 -28.66
CA ASP A 723 -22.11 8.74 -29.65
C ASP A 723 -21.66 8.90 -31.12
N ASP A 724 -20.42 9.33 -31.37
CA ASP A 724 -19.86 9.45 -32.73
C ASP A 724 -19.42 8.07 -33.27
N VAL A 725 -20.39 7.34 -33.82
CA VAL A 725 -20.22 6.02 -34.42
C VAL A 725 -19.56 6.11 -35.80
N GLN A 726 -18.39 5.52 -35.93
CA GLN A 726 -17.61 5.46 -37.17
C GLN A 726 -17.94 4.21 -37.99
N SER A 727 -18.11 3.07 -37.32
CA SER A 727 -18.51 1.82 -37.97
C SER A 727 -19.21 0.88 -36.99
N ALA A 728 -20.01 -0.03 -37.52
CA ALA A 728 -20.60 -1.13 -36.77
C ALA A 728 -20.66 -2.39 -37.63
N GLU A 729 -20.19 -3.50 -37.06
CA GLU A 729 -20.02 -4.78 -37.75
C GLU A 729 -20.59 -5.90 -36.89
N THR A 730 -21.37 -6.80 -37.50
CA THR A 730 -21.86 -8.00 -36.82
C THR A 730 -20.81 -9.11 -36.90
N ILE A 731 -20.56 -9.75 -35.78
CA ILE A 731 -19.71 -10.94 -35.69
C ILE A 731 -20.59 -12.11 -35.29
N SER A 732 -20.68 -13.13 -36.14
CA SER A 732 -21.43 -14.36 -35.86
C SER A 732 -20.49 -15.54 -35.85
N GLU A 733 -20.36 -16.17 -34.68
CA GLU A 733 -19.62 -17.40 -34.47
C GLU A 733 -20.61 -18.54 -34.16
N ALA A 734 -20.13 -19.79 -34.14
CA ALA A 734 -20.99 -20.96 -33.92
C ALA A 734 -21.75 -20.92 -32.57
N GLU A 735 -21.17 -20.29 -31.55
CA GLU A 735 -21.65 -20.33 -30.17
C GLU A 735 -22.01 -18.96 -29.58
N ARG A 736 -21.69 -17.87 -30.29
CA ARG A 736 -21.89 -16.50 -29.84
C ARG A 736 -22.11 -15.55 -31.01
N CYS A 737 -22.85 -14.47 -30.76
CA CYS A 737 -23.07 -13.40 -31.72
C CYS A 737 -22.76 -12.08 -31.04
N GLY A 738 -22.13 -11.15 -31.76
CA GLY A 738 -21.79 -9.85 -31.22
C GLY A 738 -21.89 -8.74 -32.26
N VAL A 739 -21.92 -7.51 -31.74
CA VAL A 739 -21.85 -6.29 -32.54
C VAL A 739 -20.62 -5.49 -32.11
N LYS A 740 -19.71 -5.29 -33.05
CA LYS A 740 -18.50 -4.48 -32.85
C LYS A 740 -18.75 -3.09 -33.37
N VAL A 741 -18.61 -2.09 -32.51
CA VAL A 741 -18.82 -0.69 -32.82
C VAL A 741 -17.51 0.06 -32.60
N THR A 742 -17.16 0.92 -33.56
CA THR A 742 -16.03 1.84 -33.43
C THR A 742 -16.57 3.24 -33.22
N TYR A 743 -16.19 3.87 -32.10
CA TYR A 743 -16.52 5.25 -31.77
C TYR A 743 -15.29 6.14 -31.90
N LYS A 744 -15.53 7.39 -32.29
CA LYS A 744 -14.58 8.49 -32.09
C LYS A 744 -14.99 9.28 -30.85
N PHE A 745 -14.03 9.68 -30.03
CA PHE A 745 -14.26 10.63 -28.94
C PHE A 745 -13.01 11.49 -28.80
N GLY A 746 -13.13 12.80 -29.03
CA GLY A 746 -11.96 13.69 -29.01
C GLY A 746 -10.83 13.19 -29.92
N LYS A 747 -9.66 12.95 -29.32
CA LYS A 747 -8.48 12.39 -29.99
C LYS A 747 -8.48 10.85 -29.99
N SER A 748 -9.29 10.22 -29.16
CA SER A 748 -9.34 8.78 -28.89
C SER A 748 -10.17 7.99 -29.90
N THR A 749 -9.97 6.67 -29.91
CA THR A 749 -10.79 5.71 -30.67
C THR A 749 -11.18 4.56 -29.76
N ILE A 750 -12.48 4.28 -29.65
CA ILE A 750 -13.01 3.22 -28.77
C ILE A 750 -13.61 2.14 -29.65
N ARG A 751 -13.13 0.91 -29.55
CA ARG A 751 -13.76 -0.25 -30.20
C ARG A 751 -14.41 -1.12 -29.13
N GLN A 752 -15.73 -1.17 -29.11
CA GLN A 752 -16.50 -2.00 -28.20
C GLN A 752 -17.14 -3.14 -28.96
N THR A 753 -17.05 -4.38 -28.45
CA THR A 753 -17.83 -5.51 -28.96
C THR A 753 -18.74 -6.04 -27.87
N THR A 754 -20.06 -5.95 -28.09
CA THR A 754 -21.07 -6.51 -27.19
C THR A 754 -21.45 -7.91 -27.66
N TRP A 755 -21.34 -8.91 -26.79
CA TRP A 755 -21.53 -10.33 -27.08
C TRP A 755 -22.70 -10.92 -26.31
N VAL A 756 -23.47 -11.79 -26.99
CA VAL A 756 -24.41 -12.73 -26.39
C VAL A 756 -24.05 -14.15 -26.80
N TYR A 757 -24.32 -15.09 -25.89
CA TYR A 757 -23.89 -16.48 -26.03
C TYR A 757 -25.08 -17.43 -26.16
N ALA A 758 -24.88 -18.59 -26.80
CA ALA A 758 -25.92 -19.60 -26.92
C ALA A 758 -26.31 -20.19 -25.54
N ARG A 759 -25.34 -20.43 -24.66
CA ARG A 759 -25.51 -21.19 -23.40
C ARG A 759 -25.11 -20.43 -22.14
N SER A 760 -24.91 -19.12 -22.23
CA SER A 760 -24.57 -18.29 -21.06
C SER A 760 -25.50 -17.07 -20.95
N PRO A 761 -26.00 -16.75 -19.74
CA PRO A 761 -26.73 -15.52 -19.46
C PRO A 761 -25.80 -14.30 -19.32
N ARG A 762 -24.49 -14.45 -19.45
CA ARG A 762 -23.54 -13.34 -19.35
C ARG A 762 -23.52 -12.54 -20.65
N ILE A 763 -23.59 -11.21 -20.57
CA ILE A 763 -23.41 -10.29 -21.70
C ILE A 763 -22.02 -9.69 -21.57
N ASP A 764 -21.10 -10.03 -22.47
CA ASP A 764 -19.72 -9.54 -22.41
C ASP A 764 -19.53 -8.32 -23.31
N MET A 765 -18.83 -7.31 -22.82
CA MET A 765 -18.42 -6.11 -23.56
C MET A 765 -16.89 -6.06 -23.59
N ASP A 766 -16.33 -6.37 -24.75
CA ASP A 766 -14.89 -6.28 -25.03
C ASP A 766 -14.52 -4.88 -25.49
N PHE A 767 -13.49 -4.29 -24.87
CA PHE A 767 -12.96 -2.99 -25.23
C PHE A 767 -11.55 -3.09 -25.78
N ASP A 768 -11.30 -2.40 -26.90
CA ASP A 768 -9.99 -2.08 -27.46
C ASP A 768 -9.95 -0.57 -27.72
N VAL A 769 -9.34 0.16 -26.78
CA VAL A 769 -9.37 1.61 -26.70
C VAL A 769 -7.98 2.16 -26.99
N ASP A 770 -7.86 3.05 -27.97
CA ASP A 770 -6.70 3.93 -28.12
C ASP A 770 -7.05 5.27 -27.48
N TRP A 771 -6.62 5.46 -26.24
CA TRP A 771 -6.99 6.58 -25.37
C TRP A 771 -5.92 7.66 -25.40
N GLN A 772 -6.30 8.88 -25.79
CA GLN A 772 -5.39 10.00 -26.04
C GLN A 772 -5.91 11.32 -25.46
N GLU A 773 -6.90 11.25 -24.56
CA GLU A 773 -7.42 12.43 -23.85
C GLU A 773 -6.49 12.83 -22.69
N GLU A 774 -6.83 13.92 -22.00
CA GLU A 774 -6.19 14.42 -20.78
C GLU A 774 -7.29 14.98 -19.87
N HIS A 775 -7.24 14.70 -18.57
CA HIS A 775 -8.24 15.13 -17.59
C HIS A 775 -9.68 14.72 -17.96
N ILE A 776 -9.80 13.54 -18.56
CA ILE A 776 -11.09 12.91 -18.90
C ILE A 776 -11.17 11.55 -18.23
N MET A 777 -12.36 11.26 -17.68
CA MET A 777 -12.71 9.96 -17.14
C MET A 777 -13.76 9.27 -18.02
N LEU A 778 -13.45 8.08 -18.53
CA LEU A 778 -14.38 7.25 -19.30
C LEU A 778 -15.08 6.24 -18.38
N LYS A 779 -16.41 6.15 -18.45
CA LYS A 779 -17.23 5.19 -17.72
C LYS A 779 -18.25 4.51 -18.63
N THR A 780 -18.79 3.40 -18.16
CA THR A 780 -20.02 2.80 -18.71
C THR A 780 -21.11 2.79 -17.65
N GLU A 781 -22.33 3.16 -18.04
CA GLU A 781 -23.47 3.35 -17.14
C GLU A 781 -24.67 2.50 -17.56
N PHE A 782 -25.28 1.84 -16.58
CA PHE A 782 -26.46 0.98 -16.72
C PHE A 782 -27.55 1.42 -15.72
N PRO A 783 -28.51 2.25 -16.15
CA PRO A 783 -29.68 2.59 -15.34
C PRO A 783 -30.62 1.37 -15.28
N VAL A 784 -30.54 0.57 -14.23
CA VAL A 784 -31.24 -0.73 -14.12
C VAL A 784 -32.60 -0.60 -13.44
N ASP A 785 -33.56 -1.43 -13.86
CA ASP A 785 -34.90 -1.52 -13.30
C ASP A 785 -34.97 -2.35 -12.02
N VAL A 786 -34.15 -1.98 -11.05
CA VAL A 786 -34.06 -2.63 -9.73
C VAL A 786 -34.22 -1.58 -8.63
N ARG A 787 -34.80 -1.98 -7.49
CA ARG A 787 -34.92 -1.12 -6.30
C ARG A 787 -34.37 -1.80 -5.05
N SER A 788 -33.24 -1.29 -4.55
CA SER A 788 -32.63 -1.66 -3.27
C SER A 788 -32.00 -0.43 -2.61
N ASP A 789 -31.83 -0.46 -1.30
CA ASP A 789 -31.14 0.56 -0.49
C ASP A 789 -29.62 0.36 -0.45
N TYR A 790 -29.13 -0.81 -0.88
CA TYR A 790 -27.71 -1.11 -1.02
C TYR A 790 -27.39 -1.91 -2.28
N ALA A 791 -26.12 -1.87 -2.67
CA ALA A 791 -25.50 -2.79 -3.62
C ALA A 791 -24.44 -3.65 -2.91
N THR A 792 -24.17 -4.84 -3.44
CA THR A 792 -23.19 -5.79 -2.88
C THR A 792 -21.97 -5.87 -3.80
N TYR A 793 -20.77 -5.76 -3.25
CA TYR A 793 -19.52 -5.67 -4.00
C TYR A 793 -18.56 -6.77 -3.57
N ASP A 794 -17.92 -7.43 -4.55
CA ASP A 794 -16.83 -8.37 -4.31
C ASP A 794 -15.65 -7.67 -3.65
N VAL A 795 -15.19 -8.22 -2.52
CA VAL A 795 -13.96 -7.81 -1.84
C VAL A 795 -13.13 -9.07 -1.54
N GLN A 796 -11.97 -8.92 -0.93
CA GLN A 796 -11.10 -10.05 -0.60
C GLN A 796 -11.85 -11.07 0.28
N PHE A 797 -11.89 -12.33 -0.14
CA PHE A 797 -12.53 -13.44 0.58
C PHE A 797 -14.01 -13.20 1.01
N GLY A 798 -14.77 -12.38 0.29
CA GLY A 798 -16.16 -12.12 0.64
C GLY A 798 -16.82 -11.02 -0.19
N ALA A 799 -17.92 -10.47 0.33
CA ALA A 799 -18.63 -9.37 -0.31
C ALA A 799 -19.13 -8.35 0.72
N ALA A 800 -18.99 -7.07 0.41
CA ALA A 800 -19.41 -5.95 1.26
C ALA A 800 -20.65 -5.26 0.69
N ARG A 801 -21.54 -4.78 1.57
CA ARG A 801 -22.70 -3.96 1.17
C ARG A 801 -22.37 -2.48 1.31
N ARG A 802 -22.73 -1.68 0.31
CA ARG A 802 -22.60 -0.21 0.35
C ARG A 802 -23.91 0.43 -0.08
N THR A 803 -24.19 1.61 0.46
CA THR A 803 -25.49 2.26 0.26
C THR A 803 -25.68 2.76 -1.18
N ALA A 804 -26.87 2.52 -1.73
CA ALA A 804 -27.24 2.91 -3.08
C ALA A 804 -27.94 4.29 -3.14
N HIS A 805 -28.02 5.00 -2.01
CA HIS A 805 -28.61 6.33 -1.83
C HIS A 805 -27.60 7.31 -1.21
N ASN A 806 -28.00 8.56 -0.97
CA ASN A 806 -27.14 9.63 -0.43
C ASN A 806 -27.76 10.30 0.82
N ASN A 807 -28.28 9.51 1.77
CA ASN A 807 -29.05 10.04 2.91
C ASN A 807 -28.16 10.77 3.94
N THR A 808 -26.94 10.30 4.14
CA THR A 808 -25.96 10.88 5.07
C THR A 808 -24.72 11.38 4.35
N SER A 809 -23.87 12.14 5.05
CA SER A 809 -22.55 12.53 4.53
C SER A 809 -21.67 11.31 4.20
N TRP A 810 -21.72 10.26 5.02
CA TRP A 810 -21.01 8.99 4.77
C TRP A 810 -21.51 8.30 3.49
N ASP A 811 -22.84 8.28 3.28
CA ASP A 811 -23.42 7.72 2.06
C ASP A 811 -23.00 8.49 0.81
N THR A 812 -22.97 9.82 0.92
CA THR A 812 -22.61 10.73 -0.16
C THR A 812 -21.12 10.59 -0.52
N ALA A 813 -20.26 10.41 0.48
CA ALA A 813 -18.83 10.19 0.29
C ALA A 813 -18.51 8.90 -0.49
N MET A 814 -19.36 7.86 -0.40
CA MET A 814 -19.25 6.60 -1.16
C MET A 814 -19.80 6.70 -2.59
N PHE A 815 -19.47 7.78 -3.31
CA PHE A 815 -19.88 7.95 -4.69
C PHE A 815 -19.03 7.13 -5.67
N GLU A 816 -17.81 6.76 -5.30
CA GLU A 816 -16.90 5.87 -6.02
C GLU A 816 -16.31 4.87 -5.01
N VAL A 817 -16.41 3.58 -5.27
CA VAL A 817 -16.03 2.52 -4.32
C VAL A 817 -15.20 1.44 -5.01
N CYS A 818 -14.30 0.80 -4.26
CA CYS A 818 -13.50 -0.31 -4.78
C CYS A 818 -14.31 -1.62 -4.79
N ALA A 819 -14.31 -2.35 -5.90
CA ALA A 819 -14.70 -3.76 -5.92
C ALA A 819 -13.71 -4.58 -6.76
N HIS A 820 -13.53 -5.84 -6.40
CA HIS A 820 -12.61 -6.73 -7.09
C HIS A 820 -13.23 -7.21 -8.41
N LYS A 821 -14.15 -8.16 -8.35
CA LYS A 821 -14.63 -8.83 -9.58
C LYS A 821 -16.02 -8.39 -10.01
N PHE A 822 -16.90 -8.02 -9.08
CA PHE A 822 -18.29 -7.68 -9.38
C PHE A 822 -18.91 -6.66 -8.43
N ALA A 823 -19.95 -5.98 -8.92
CA ALA A 823 -20.97 -5.29 -8.15
C ALA A 823 -22.34 -5.88 -8.51
N ASP A 824 -23.19 -6.10 -7.51
CA ASP A 824 -24.52 -6.68 -7.64
C ASP A 824 -25.57 -5.74 -7.06
N PHE A 825 -26.61 -5.44 -7.84
CA PHE A 825 -27.75 -4.66 -7.39
C PHE A 825 -29.02 -5.49 -7.58
N SER A 826 -29.58 -5.94 -6.45
CA SER A 826 -30.67 -6.90 -6.43
C SER A 826 -31.80 -6.45 -5.52
N GLU A 827 -33.04 -6.61 -5.98
CA GLU A 827 -34.25 -6.54 -5.17
C GLU A 827 -34.73 -7.97 -4.84
N TYR A 828 -35.87 -8.11 -4.17
CA TYR A 828 -36.41 -9.45 -3.90
C TYR A 828 -36.82 -10.15 -5.20
N GLY A 829 -36.04 -11.15 -5.62
CA GLY A 829 -36.37 -12.05 -6.72
C GLY A 829 -35.77 -11.68 -8.08
N TYR A 830 -35.14 -10.51 -8.23
CA TYR A 830 -34.48 -10.09 -9.47
C TYR A 830 -33.29 -9.17 -9.17
N GLY A 831 -32.25 -9.25 -9.99
CA GLY A 831 -31.07 -8.41 -9.86
C GLY A 831 -30.29 -8.28 -11.16
N VAL A 832 -29.31 -7.39 -11.13
CA VAL A 832 -28.35 -7.21 -12.21
C VAL A 832 -26.96 -7.12 -11.61
N SER A 833 -26.04 -7.92 -12.13
CA SER A 833 -24.63 -7.86 -11.73
C SER A 833 -23.76 -7.27 -12.85
N LEU A 834 -22.81 -6.43 -12.45
CA LEU A 834 -21.79 -5.82 -13.29
C LEU A 834 -20.42 -6.35 -12.87
N MET A 835 -19.70 -6.97 -13.80
CA MET A 835 -18.42 -7.65 -13.56
C MET A 835 -17.30 -7.03 -14.40
N SER A 836 -16.05 -7.17 -13.97
CA SER A 836 -14.88 -6.79 -14.76
C SER A 836 -13.70 -7.73 -14.58
N ASP A 837 -12.89 -7.86 -15.63
CA ASP A 837 -11.63 -8.61 -15.64
C ASP A 837 -10.44 -7.81 -15.09
N CYS A 838 -10.55 -6.48 -14.90
CA CYS A 838 -9.44 -5.66 -14.41
C CYS A 838 -9.80 -4.28 -13.84
N LYS A 839 -11.07 -3.86 -13.87
CA LYS A 839 -11.50 -2.58 -13.32
C LYS A 839 -11.92 -2.74 -11.86
N TYR A 840 -11.60 -1.72 -11.05
CA TYR A 840 -11.84 -1.71 -9.61
C TYR A 840 -12.73 -0.58 -9.12
N GLY A 841 -12.88 0.51 -9.89
CA GLY A 841 -13.77 1.62 -9.54
C GLY A 841 -15.20 1.36 -9.97
N TYR A 842 -16.11 1.23 -9.00
CA TYR A 842 -17.55 1.02 -9.22
C TYR A 842 -18.37 2.11 -8.54
N SER A 843 -19.60 2.29 -9.01
CA SER A 843 -20.62 3.06 -8.32
C SER A 843 -21.99 2.43 -8.55
N VAL A 844 -22.84 2.37 -7.52
CA VAL A 844 -24.27 2.11 -7.69
C VAL A 844 -25.01 3.17 -6.89
N LYS A 845 -25.59 4.16 -7.57
CA LYS A 845 -26.36 5.23 -6.93
C LYS A 845 -27.64 5.44 -7.71
N GLU A 846 -28.76 5.56 -6.98
CA GLU A 846 -30.07 5.90 -7.55
C GLU A 846 -30.54 4.95 -8.67
N GLY A 847 -30.10 3.68 -8.62
CA GLY A 847 -30.42 2.66 -9.62
C GLY A 847 -29.56 2.70 -10.88
N VAL A 848 -28.49 3.50 -10.90
CA VAL A 848 -27.49 3.50 -11.99
C VAL A 848 -26.26 2.73 -11.53
N MET A 849 -25.97 1.61 -12.20
CA MET A 849 -24.72 0.88 -12.01
C MET A 849 -23.67 1.42 -12.97
N THR A 850 -22.53 1.83 -12.44
CA THR A 850 -21.45 2.46 -13.20
C THR A 850 -20.13 1.75 -12.96
N LEU A 851 -19.37 1.54 -14.04
CA LEU A 851 -17.99 1.05 -14.00
C LEU A 851 -17.04 2.12 -14.56
N SER A 852 -16.05 2.48 -13.76
CA SER A 852 -14.96 3.36 -14.17
C SER A 852 -13.96 2.62 -15.07
N LEU A 853 -13.77 3.10 -16.30
CA LEU A 853 -12.98 2.40 -17.31
C LEU A 853 -11.54 2.94 -17.42
N LEU A 854 -11.39 4.26 -17.59
CA LEU A 854 -10.10 4.93 -17.75
C LEU A 854 -10.15 6.33 -17.11
N LYS A 855 -9.05 6.77 -16.51
CA LYS A 855 -8.83 8.12 -15.96
C LYS A 855 -7.49 8.62 -16.46
N CYS A 856 -7.43 9.81 -17.06
CA CYS A 856 -6.21 10.33 -17.67
C CYS A 856 -5.66 11.56 -16.94
N ALA A 857 -5.13 11.33 -15.74
CA ALA A 857 -4.38 12.34 -15.00
C ALA A 857 -3.05 12.69 -15.72
N THR A 858 -2.53 13.89 -15.48
CA THR A 858 -1.23 14.36 -15.99
C THR A 858 -0.18 14.57 -14.89
N PHE A 859 -0.56 14.41 -13.61
CA PHE A 859 0.39 14.39 -12.50
C PHE A 859 0.19 13.15 -11.60
N PRO A 860 1.28 12.45 -11.22
CA PRO A 860 2.69 12.79 -11.44
C PRO A 860 3.28 12.23 -12.74
N ASN A 861 2.52 11.39 -13.46
CA ASN A 861 2.85 10.91 -14.79
C ASN A 861 2.09 11.74 -15.86
N PRO A 862 2.78 12.51 -16.72
CA PRO A 862 2.15 13.33 -17.77
C PRO A 862 1.44 12.52 -18.86
N ASP A 863 1.73 11.22 -18.94
CA ASP A 863 1.18 10.30 -19.93
C ASP A 863 0.32 9.19 -19.27
N SER A 864 -0.18 9.39 -18.04
CA SER A 864 -0.96 8.37 -17.34
C SER A 864 -2.14 7.89 -18.18
N ASP A 865 -2.24 6.58 -18.42
CA ASP A 865 -3.25 5.92 -19.24
C ASP A 865 -3.41 6.42 -20.69
N LYS A 866 -2.48 7.23 -21.22
CA LYS A 866 -2.40 7.45 -22.67
C LYS A 866 -1.90 6.18 -23.36
N GLY A 867 -2.51 5.84 -24.49
CA GLY A 867 -2.16 4.67 -25.29
C GLY A 867 -3.28 3.61 -25.34
N ARG A 868 -2.87 2.38 -25.64
CA ARG A 868 -3.82 1.29 -25.93
C ARG A 868 -4.21 0.51 -24.68
N HIS A 869 -5.51 0.32 -24.49
CA HIS A 869 -6.10 -0.45 -23.40
C HIS A 869 -7.00 -1.55 -23.94
N THR A 870 -6.94 -2.72 -23.30
CA THR A 870 -7.88 -3.82 -23.58
C THR A 870 -8.43 -4.36 -22.28
N PHE A 871 -9.74 -4.56 -22.21
CA PHE A 871 -10.41 -5.06 -21.01
C PHE A 871 -11.80 -5.57 -21.35
N ARG A 872 -12.39 -6.32 -20.42
CA ARG A 872 -13.76 -6.82 -20.53
C ARG A 872 -14.55 -6.40 -19.30
N CYS A 873 -15.78 -5.95 -19.53
CA CYS A 873 -16.81 -5.96 -18.49
C CYS A 873 -17.97 -6.83 -18.93
N SER A 874 -18.77 -7.28 -17.97
CA SER A 874 -19.91 -8.13 -18.24
C SER A 874 -21.12 -7.66 -17.44
N LEU A 875 -22.29 -7.68 -18.08
CA LEU A 875 -23.57 -7.45 -17.44
C LEU A 875 -24.35 -8.76 -17.39
N MET A 876 -25.04 -9.02 -16.28
CA MET A 876 -25.85 -10.23 -16.15
C MET A 876 -27.11 -9.93 -15.33
N PRO A 877 -28.25 -9.69 -15.98
CA PRO A 877 -29.55 -9.82 -15.33
C PRO A 877 -29.76 -11.24 -14.81
N HIS A 878 -30.38 -11.39 -13.64
CA HIS A 878 -30.59 -12.69 -13.03
C HIS A 878 -31.80 -12.74 -12.09
N ALA A 879 -32.28 -13.95 -11.83
CA ALA A 879 -33.25 -14.21 -10.78
C ALA A 879 -32.57 -14.26 -9.40
N GLY A 880 -33.26 -13.80 -8.36
CA GLY A 880 -32.74 -13.78 -7.00
C GLY A 880 -31.64 -12.73 -6.80
N ASP A 881 -30.69 -13.03 -5.92
CA ASP A 881 -29.52 -12.20 -5.62
C ASP A 881 -28.22 -12.81 -6.18
N TYR A 882 -27.08 -12.16 -5.94
CA TYR A 882 -25.78 -12.65 -6.40
C TYR A 882 -25.43 -14.09 -5.99
N ARG A 883 -26.01 -14.58 -4.88
CA ARG A 883 -25.77 -15.93 -4.36
C ARG A 883 -26.53 -16.93 -5.21
N ALA A 884 -27.84 -16.73 -5.33
CA ALA A 884 -28.72 -17.63 -6.09
C ALA A 884 -28.37 -17.67 -7.58
N ALA A 885 -27.88 -16.56 -8.12
CA ALA A 885 -27.49 -16.44 -9.52
C ALA A 885 -26.09 -16.96 -9.85
N GLY A 886 -25.31 -17.39 -8.85
CA GLY A 886 -23.96 -17.89 -9.06
C GLY A 886 -22.99 -16.83 -9.59
N VAL A 887 -23.18 -15.56 -9.19
CA VAL A 887 -22.37 -14.42 -9.68
C VAL A 887 -20.91 -14.58 -9.30
N VAL A 888 -20.62 -15.11 -8.11
CA VAL A 888 -19.25 -15.40 -7.66
C VAL A 888 -18.54 -16.33 -8.66
N GLN A 889 -19.21 -17.40 -9.08
CA GLN A 889 -18.69 -18.38 -10.03
C GLN A 889 -18.49 -17.75 -11.42
N GLN A 890 -19.45 -16.95 -11.90
CA GLN A 890 -19.34 -16.23 -13.17
C GLN A 890 -18.19 -15.21 -13.17
N ALA A 891 -17.98 -14.53 -12.04
CA ALA A 891 -16.91 -13.57 -11.86
C ALA A 891 -15.53 -14.24 -11.85
N TYR A 892 -15.40 -15.44 -11.24
CA TYR A 892 -14.19 -16.26 -11.35
C TYR A 892 -13.95 -16.77 -12.77
N ASP A 893 -14.98 -17.26 -13.48
CA ASP A 893 -14.88 -17.73 -14.87
C ASP A 893 -14.42 -16.60 -15.81
N LEU A 894 -14.89 -15.37 -15.59
CA LEU A 894 -14.45 -14.18 -16.33
C LEU A 894 -12.96 -13.87 -16.11
N ASN A 895 -12.48 -13.96 -14.87
CA ASN A 895 -11.13 -13.52 -14.50
C ASN A 895 -10.06 -14.64 -14.64
N ALA A 896 -10.45 -15.90 -14.59
CA ALA A 896 -9.57 -17.07 -14.68
C ALA A 896 -10.20 -18.15 -15.58
N PRO A 897 -10.29 -17.93 -16.90
CA PRO A 897 -10.94 -18.85 -17.81
C PRO A 897 -10.26 -20.23 -17.86
N MET A 898 -11.02 -21.26 -18.23
CA MET A 898 -10.48 -22.61 -18.43
C MET A 898 -9.45 -22.67 -19.56
N PHE A 899 -8.46 -23.55 -19.42
CA PHE A 899 -7.42 -23.79 -20.42
C PHE A 899 -7.77 -25.00 -21.28
N ALA A 900 -7.29 -25.05 -22.52
CA ALA A 900 -7.41 -26.26 -23.35
C ALA A 900 -6.12 -26.60 -24.07
N VAL A 901 -5.75 -27.88 -24.03
CA VAL A 901 -4.67 -28.45 -24.83
C VAL A 901 -5.28 -29.44 -25.82
N LYS A 902 -5.01 -29.23 -27.11
CA LYS A 902 -5.45 -30.17 -28.15
C LYS A 902 -4.76 -31.52 -27.93
N ALA A 903 -5.52 -32.60 -27.95
CA ALA A 903 -5.01 -33.95 -27.81
C ALA A 903 -5.44 -34.80 -29.00
N GLU A 904 -4.47 -35.50 -29.60
CA GLU A 904 -4.73 -36.51 -30.62
C GLU A 904 -5.13 -37.84 -29.97
N LYS A 905 -5.50 -38.83 -30.78
CA LYS A 905 -5.75 -40.18 -30.27
C LYS A 905 -4.49 -40.72 -29.61
N GLN A 906 -4.58 -41.03 -28.32
CA GLN A 906 -3.45 -41.51 -27.53
C GLN A 906 -3.94 -42.41 -26.38
N ASN A 907 -3.13 -43.41 -26.04
CA ASN A 907 -3.43 -44.37 -24.97
C ASN A 907 -2.55 -44.12 -23.75
N GLY A 908 -2.64 -42.90 -23.19
CA GLY A 908 -1.93 -42.51 -21.97
C GLY A 908 -2.46 -43.20 -20.70
N ALA A 909 -1.74 -43.07 -19.59
CA ALA A 909 -2.06 -43.69 -18.32
C ALA A 909 -3.12 -42.93 -17.49
N LEU A 910 -3.30 -41.63 -17.74
CA LEU A 910 -4.21 -40.78 -16.99
C LEU A 910 -5.67 -40.90 -17.51
N PRO A 911 -6.68 -40.78 -16.63
CA PRO A 911 -8.09 -40.89 -17.01
C PRO A 911 -8.55 -39.73 -17.88
N GLN A 912 -9.71 -39.88 -18.55
CA GLN A 912 -10.32 -38.80 -19.34
C GLN A 912 -10.84 -37.62 -18.52
N SER A 913 -11.01 -37.81 -17.22
CA SER A 913 -11.48 -36.78 -16.31
C SER A 913 -10.90 -36.99 -14.92
N TYR A 914 -10.48 -35.91 -14.28
CA TYR A 914 -9.84 -35.94 -12.97
C TYR A 914 -10.11 -34.63 -12.21
N SER A 915 -10.27 -34.72 -10.89
CA SER A 915 -10.35 -33.57 -9.98
C SER A 915 -9.28 -33.71 -8.91
N LEU A 916 -8.46 -32.67 -8.71
CA LEU A 916 -7.45 -32.64 -7.65
C LEU A 916 -8.10 -32.44 -6.28
N VAL A 917 -8.97 -31.45 -6.20
CA VAL A 917 -9.73 -31.07 -5.01
C VAL A 917 -11.12 -30.67 -5.47
N ASN A 918 -12.13 -31.31 -4.88
CA ASN A 918 -13.53 -30.99 -5.13
C ASN A 918 -14.21 -30.54 -3.84
N VAL A 919 -14.92 -29.42 -3.91
CA VAL A 919 -15.69 -28.88 -2.79
C VAL A 919 -17.17 -29.09 -3.05
N ALA A 920 -17.80 -29.94 -2.23
CA ALA A 920 -19.24 -30.09 -2.18
C ALA A 920 -19.79 -29.28 -1.00
N GLY A 921 -20.05 -28.00 -1.24
CA GLY A 921 -20.60 -27.06 -0.27
C GLY A 921 -20.97 -25.75 -0.98
N ASP A 922 -22.23 -25.37 -0.92
CA ASP A 922 -22.74 -24.21 -1.66
C ASP A 922 -22.24 -22.88 -1.05
N GLY A 923 -21.57 -22.07 -1.86
CA GLY A 923 -20.93 -20.82 -1.44
C GLY A 923 -19.48 -20.97 -0.93
N VAL A 924 -18.86 -22.15 -0.96
CA VAL A 924 -17.46 -22.33 -0.54
C VAL A 924 -16.51 -22.35 -1.74
N ILE A 925 -15.50 -21.47 -1.72
CA ILE A 925 -14.51 -21.33 -2.78
C ILE A 925 -13.13 -21.79 -2.29
N MET A 926 -12.61 -22.88 -2.86
CA MET A 926 -11.19 -23.28 -2.73
C MET A 926 -10.31 -22.43 -3.64
N GLU A 927 -9.92 -21.26 -3.16
CA GLU A 927 -9.16 -20.29 -3.94
C GLU A 927 -7.72 -20.78 -4.19
N THR A 928 -7.03 -21.21 -3.13
CA THR A 928 -5.60 -21.52 -3.17
C THR A 928 -5.35 -23.02 -3.00
N VAL A 929 -4.57 -23.58 -3.93
CA VAL A 929 -4.01 -24.93 -3.82
C VAL A 929 -2.54 -24.84 -4.20
N LYS A 930 -1.64 -25.01 -3.23
CA LYS A 930 -0.20 -24.82 -3.40
C LYS A 930 0.60 -25.82 -2.57
N ARG A 931 1.91 -25.79 -2.69
CA ARG A 931 2.81 -26.46 -1.74
C ARG A 931 2.97 -25.62 -0.46
N ALA A 932 3.09 -26.28 0.69
CA ALA A 932 3.44 -25.63 1.96
C ALA A 932 4.79 -24.89 1.88
N GLU A 933 4.95 -23.85 2.68
CA GLU A 933 6.16 -23.01 2.70
C GLU A 933 7.39 -23.77 3.22
N GLU A 934 7.22 -24.57 4.26
CA GLU A 934 8.31 -25.26 4.97
C GLU A 934 8.37 -26.78 4.72
N SER A 935 7.34 -27.38 4.08
CA SER A 935 7.25 -28.84 3.89
C SER A 935 6.90 -29.28 2.46
N GLY A 936 6.80 -30.60 2.24
CA GLY A 936 6.29 -31.19 1.00
C GLY A 936 4.77 -31.30 0.93
N ASP A 937 4.07 -30.82 1.97
CA ASP A 937 2.62 -30.95 2.10
C ASP A 937 1.88 -30.03 1.12
N ILE A 938 0.59 -30.33 0.90
CA ILE A 938 -0.29 -29.52 0.07
C ILE A 938 -1.10 -28.60 0.99
N VAL A 939 -1.13 -27.31 0.66
CA VAL A 939 -1.96 -26.31 1.34
C VAL A 939 -3.17 -25.99 0.47
N CYS A 940 -4.34 -26.12 1.08
CA CYS A 940 -5.64 -25.82 0.50
C CYS A 940 -6.31 -24.73 1.33
N ARG A 941 -6.56 -23.55 0.74
CA ARG A 941 -7.25 -22.44 1.41
C ARG A 941 -8.61 -22.21 0.77
N ALA A 942 -9.64 -22.21 1.61
CA ALA A 942 -11.01 -21.98 1.21
C ALA A 942 -11.65 -20.86 2.03
N TYR A 943 -12.63 -20.20 1.44
CA TYR A 943 -13.47 -19.23 2.15
C TYR A 943 -14.95 -19.42 1.80
N GLU A 944 -15.82 -18.95 2.70
CA GLU A 944 -17.26 -18.87 2.49
C GLU A 944 -17.63 -17.53 1.85
N SER A 945 -18.34 -17.52 0.73
CA SER A 945 -18.54 -16.34 -0.12
C SER A 945 -19.93 -15.69 -0.02
N TYR A 946 -20.88 -16.35 0.63
CA TYR A 946 -22.29 -15.91 0.67
C TYR A 946 -22.69 -15.24 1.99
N GLY A 947 -21.81 -15.24 3.00
CA GLY A 947 -22.09 -14.66 4.31
C GLY A 947 -23.04 -15.51 5.14
N ARG A 948 -22.93 -16.85 5.07
CA ARG A 948 -23.77 -17.78 5.83
C ARG A 948 -22.96 -18.94 6.41
N ARG A 949 -23.53 -19.65 7.37
CA ARG A 949 -22.95 -20.91 7.86
C ARG A 949 -23.11 -22.00 6.81
N THR A 950 -22.02 -22.67 6.45
CA THR A 950 -22.01 -23.71 5.42
C THR A 950 -21.13 -24.87 5.84
N GLY A 951 -21.67 -26.09 5.82
CA GLY A 951 -20.87 -27.31 5.88
C GLY A 951 -20.42 -27.71 4.47
N ALA A 952 -19.14 -28.04 4.29
CA ALA A 952 -18.59 -28.48 3.01
C ALA A 952 -17.86 -29.81 3.16
N LYS A 953 -18.10 -30.72 2.22
CA LYS A 953 -17.31 -31.94 2.05
C LYS A 953 -16.21 -31.69 1.02
N ILE A 954 -14.96 -31.80 1.44
CA ILE A 954 -13.78 -31.63 0.60
C ILE A 954 -13.26 -33.02 0.24
N SER A 955 -13.21 -33.33 -1.06
CA SER A 955 -12.73 -34.61 -1.58
C SER A 955 -11.42 -34.41 -2.33
N LEU A 956 -10.46 -35.29 -2.10
CA LEU A 956 -9.12 -35.24 -2.64
C LEU A 956 -8.95 -36.33 -3.71
N GLY A 957 -8.37 -35.97 -4.85
CA GLY A 957 -8.07 -36.90 -5.95
C GLY A 957 -6.91 -37.85 -5.65
N PHE A 958 -6.26 -37.71 -4.49
CA PHE A 958 -5.09 -38.46 -4.06
C PHE A 958 -5.28 -39.00 -2.64
N ALA A 959 -4.48 -40.02 -2.28
CA ALA A 959 -4.45 -40.55 -0.92
C ALA A 959 -3.82 -39.52 0.03
N ALA A 960 -4.58 -39.11 1.05
CA ALA A 960 -4.08 -38.27 2.13
C ALA A 960 -3.83 -39.12 3.38
N LYS A 961 -2.70 -38.89 4.04
CA LYS A 961 -2.36 -39.54 5.31
C LYS A 961 -2.91 -38.78 6.50
N ARG A 962 -2.87 -37.45 6.42
CA ARG A 962 -3.25 -36.54 7.51
C ARG A 962 -3.73 -35.21 6.94
N VAL A 963 -4.74 -34.63 7.57
CA VAL A 963 -5.23 -33.28 7.28
C VAL A 963 -5.26 -32.49 8.56
N THR A 964 -4.66 -31.30 8.54
CA THR A 964 -4.60 -30.42 9.71
C THR A 964 -5.18 -29.07 9.34
N LEU A 965 -6.08 -28.55 10.16
CA LEU A 965 -6.46 -27.14 10.12
C LEU A 965 -5.26 -26.31 10.57
N CYS A 966 -4.92 -25.28 9.80
CA CYS A 966 -3.85 -24.35 10.13
C CYS A 966 -4.29 -22.90 9.97
N ASN A 967 -3.52 -22.03 10.60
CA ASN A 967 -3.65 -20.59 10.40
C ASN A 967 -3.09 -20.18 9.02
N LEU A 968 -3.15 -18.90 8.66
CA LEU A 968 -2.71 -18.41 7.34
C LEU A 968 -1.20 -18.48 7.12
N LEU A 969 -0.42 -18.64 8.20
CA LEU A 969 1.02 -18.92 8.18
C LEU A 969 1.33 -20.43 8.17
N GLU A 970 0.32 -21.28 7.97
CA GLU A 970 0.45 -22.73 7.88
C GLU A 970 0.89 -23.43 9.18
N LYS A 971 0.80 -22.71 10.32
CA LYS A 971 1.00 -23.29 11.65
C LYS A 971 -0.20 -24.16 12.01
N GLU A 972 0.07 -25.42 12.36
CA GLU A 972 -0.94 -26.42 12.71
C GLU A 972 -1.71 -26.03 13.97
N GLU A 973 -3.04 -26.12 13.91
CA GLU A 973 -3.95 -25.85 15.05
C GLU A 973 -4.56 -27.14 15.58
N ARG A 974 -5.19 -27.94 14.70
CA ARG A 974 -5.82 -29.22 15.04
C ARG A 974 -5.95 -30.14 13.84
N GLU A 975 -5.88 -31.44 14.09
CA GLU A 975 -6.12 -32.46 13.07
C GLU A 975 -7.61 -32.54 12.70
N ILE A 976 -7.90 -32.85 11.44
CA ILE A 976 -9.25 -33.09 10.92
C ILE A 976 -9.35 -34.58 10.54
N GLU A 977 -10.43 -35.21 11.00
CA GLU A 977 -10.68 -36.62 10.70
C GLU A 977 -10.89 -36.85 9.20
N LEU A 978 -10.14 -37.81 8.67
CA LEU A 978 -10.25 -38.28 7.29
C LEU A 978 -11.25 -39.44 7.19
N SER A 979 -12.15 -39.36 6.22
CA SER A 979 -13.02 -40.45 5.79
C SER A 979 -12.63 -40.86 4.36
N GLY A 980 -11.71 -41.82 4.25
CA GLY A 980 -11.06 -42.14 2.99
C GLY A 980 -10.21 -40.96 2.51
N ASN A 981 -10.44 -40.50 1.27
CA ASN A 981 -9.76 -39.31 0.71
C ASN A 981 -10.63 -38.04 0.83
N ALA A 982 -11.47 -37.94 1.85
CA ALA A 982 -12.33 -36.78 2.05
C ALA A 982 -12.41 -36.39 3.52
N PHE A 983 -12.73 -35.13 3.76
CA PHE A 983 -13.01 -34.58 5.08
C PHE A 983 -14.13 -33.54 5.00
N THR A 984 -14.68 -33.17 6.15
CA THR A 984 -15.72 -32.15 6.26
C THR A 984 -15.21 -30.97 7.05
N ALA A 985 -15.60 -29.77 6.64
CA ALA A 985 -15.34 -28.53 7.37
C ALA A 985 -16.60 -27.67 7.43
N ASP A 986 -16.84 -27.07 8.59
CA ASP A 986 -17.90 -26.10 8.81
C ASP A 986 -17.33 -24.69 8.77
N PHE A 987 -17.93 -23.85 7.95
CA PHE A 987 -17.55 -22.45 7.77
C PHE A 987 -18.58 -21.54 8.45
N LYS A 988 -18.10 -20.54 9.18
CA LYS A 988 -18.89 -19.36 9.57
C LYS A 988 -19.07 -18.42 8.35
N PRO A 989 -20.01 -17.46 8.41
CA PRO A 989 -20.12 -16.42 7.39
C PRO A 989 -18.76 -15.79 7.07
N PHE A 990 -18.37 -15.77 5.80
CA PHE A 990 -17.11 -15.18 5.33
C PHE A 990 -15.82 -15.74 5.97
N GLU A 991 -15.88 -16.92 6.59
CA GLU A 991 -14.70 -17.49 7.26
C GLU A 991 -13.68 -18.04 6.26
N ILE A 992 -12.41 -17.77 6.54
CA ILE A 992 -11.26 -18.33 5.81
C ILE A 992 -10.71 -19.51 6.61
N LEU A 993 -10.63 -20.69 5.98
CA LEU A 993 -10.00 -21.88 6.54
C LEU A 993 -8.83 -22.33 5.65
N THR A 994 -7.71 -22.69 6.28
CA THR A 994 -6.55 -23.26 5.60
C THR A 994 -6.32 -24.68 6.10
N PHE A 995 -6.13 -25.60 5.17
CA PHE A 995 -5.88 -27.01 5.44
C PHE A 995 -4.50 -27.39 4.91
N LYS A 996 -3.69 -28.04 5.74
CA LYS A 996 -2.42 -28.65 5.35
C LYS A 996 -2.60 -30.16 5.24
N ILE A 997 -2.23 -30.73 4.10
CA ILE A 997 -2.54 -32.10 3.70
C ILE A 997 -1.25 -32.86 3.44
N GLU A 998 -0.99 -33.88 4.24
CA GLU A 998 0.16 -34.79 4.11
C GLU A 998 -0.19 -35.94 3.16
N ARG A 999 0.65 -36.17 2.16
CA ARG A 999 0.47 -37.21 1.12
C ARG A 999 1.19 -38.51 1.45
#